data_AF-A0A4U0WGT1-F1
#
_entry.id   AF-A0A4U0WGT1-F1
#
_cell.length_a   1.000
_cell.length_b   1.000
_cell.length_c   1.000
_cell.angle_alpha   90.00
_cell.angle_beta   90.00
_cell.angle_gamma   90.00
#
_symmetry.space_group_name_H-M   'P 1'
#
loop_
_entity.id
_entity.type
_entity.pdbx_description
1 polymer ?
#
loop_
_entity_poly.entity_id
_entity_poly.type
_entity_poly.pdbx_seq_one_letter_code
_entity_poly.pdbx_strand_id
1 'polypeptide(L)'
;MRGERNRTTRAEVDYGALHRGPLATQKRTSAAASSGMKPTEPPVAVWDAVIKALTAMEERAVKAEEHAVKTEEALMAIAKQLSTVKLDVECLKRGMTAMIREQVTIIVQEQVATIVQKQVTAVMQDQILRMPTTTIPSPSYADIARTPPGSQPSDLRTLSMGTTPSSIADTLYCTVDTSRIEEHEKGISDPGTTRQAIEREMSGREGHGNWRCVAVTKDPRNATRIRVARRNEEEMGLVKEAAQKSAGAGVRVLRDQLFPQSWMPQAVTEQRHSGSCQKCEHKSKATGLKIDIHEWPLPVSATNQKAVVFEMRPPFSFIHWRDSLVFLRINVLQAEYTTGTRARAQYPLSTDEKLARFATGQHRRIGLLSEDKPHTRTHRKTMDISKATDAKVCLASGLNYKYYDSGIGTFINGLACTDKVSLDCTYKLPRRSTALQKFINRTSADPHGKTSNTVIATLSDCPSHMSLDEYRKLASIPCGSSLQWPNILVQLGIPAINFKNAESTIVLLQCIYQAGPASNDVLRVGHAFCGDPNSAAKLLKELGVALRRIEGNWESTQALSVFISIAARLLTLSSSDNIRSACLAYLEGTRVVALDWMSDLSDKSQHVSSEGRSEYMFKRAEVALICIDSFNIDDVPLATVLASSEQASILIQCTITLLVNGLPLDRLPHKYEDHASYRVLFGRATTIEVIPSAVPGLQFAAKRRYLGYELHFGLSYRGDGTTTDLMVQASKNGKQYELVTPELFCAIYPAAFSEEYFHWYDIDAGVVEFRPIKDAWSGSGSRTWTLIPDQRTATWRLTKDSQVLLSLPSATSKALTSILLPLADHNRIHIISQPSQQHSATTLPLALQPSLLEVEVEIPGLQLCFRLEAKQSELRSKEFPNTFIDRDQSLGVLVGLQNRLILRQSER
;
A
#
# COMPACT_ATOMS: atom_id res chain seq x y z
N MET A 1 47.25 45.79 -8.60
CA MET A 1 48.11 46.16 -7.46
C MET A 1 49.04 45.01 -7.12
N ARG A 2 50.10 45.26 -6.34
CA ARG A 2 51.14 44.29 -5.92
C ARG A 2 50.55 43.04 -5.23
N GLY A 3 51.20 41.87 -5.25
CA GLY A 3 52.46 41.52 -5.91
C GLY A 3 52.95 40.10 -5.56
N GLU A 4 53.97 39.61 -6.27
CA GLU A 4 54.59 38.29 -6.13
C GLU A 4 55.69 38.24 -5.06
N ARG A 5 55.94 37.03 -4.51
CA ARG A 5 57.21 36.49 -3.96
C ARG A 5 57.00 34.98 -3.72
N ASN A 6 57.82 34.08 -4.28
CA ASN A 6 59.08 33.53 -3.72
C ASN A 6 58.89 32.87 -2.33
N ARG A 7 59.46 31.68 -2.01
CA ARG A 7 60.56 30.91 -2.65
C ARG A 7 60.66 29.46 -2.08
N THR A 8 61.12 28.51 -2.92
CA THR A 8 62.01 27.35 -2.64
C THR A 8 62.10 26.68 -1.24
N THR A 9 62.10 25.34 -1.23
CA THR A 9 63.23 24.52 -0.69
C THR A 9 63.32 23.14 -1.36
N ARG A 10 64.49 22.49 -1.24
CA ARG A 10 64.96 21.27 -1.93
C ARG A 10 65.62 20.35 -0.90
N ALA A 11 65.49 19.04 -1.04
CA ALA A 11 66.35 18.05 -0.38
C ALA A 11 66.44 16.76 -1.21
N GLU A 12 67.67 16.28 -1.42
CA GLU A 12 68.02 14.97 -2.02
C GLU A 12 67.93 13.87 -0.92
N VAL A 13 68.06 12.55 -1.16
CA VAL A 13 69.29 11.82 -1.56
C VAL A 13 68.94 10.37 -1.94
N ASP A 14 69.37 9.99 -3.16
CA ASP A 14 70.17 8.81 -3.58
C ASP A 14 70.15 7.47 -2.79
N TYR A 15 70.22 6.35 -3.53
CA TYR A 15 71.24 5.31 -3.36
C TYR A 15 71.24 4.31 -4.54
N GLY A 16 72.21 4.44 -5.44
CA GLY A 16 72.61 3.37 -6.38
C GLY A 16 73.89 2.64 -5.92
N ALA A 17 74.01 1.34 -6.16
CA ALA A 17 75.27 0.61 -5.96
C ALA A 17 75.39 -0.70 -6.77
N LEU A 18 76.66 -1.09 -7.03
CA LEU A 18 77.17 -2.37 -7.57
C LEU A 18 77.14 -2.46 -9.13
N HIS A 19 78.27 -2.65 -9.85
CA HIS A 19 79.63 -3.04 -9.42
C HIS A 19 80.79 -2.53 -10.31
N ARG A 20 81.80 -1.93 -9.64
CA ARG A 20 83.28 -2.04 -9.80
C ARG A 20 84.00 -1.66 -11.13
N GLY A 21 85.01 -0.78 -11.00
CA GLY A 21 86.05 -0.46 -12.02
C GLY A 21 87.27 -1.40 -11.96
N PRO A 22 88.56 -0.95 -11.97
CA PRO A 22 89.06 0.37 -11.52
C PRO A 22 90.26 1.01 -12.32
N LEU A 23 90.69 2.22 -11.90
CA LEU A 23 92.04 2.87 -12.06
C LEU A 23 92.55 3.14 -13.52
N ALA A 24 93.08 4.32 -13.89
CA ALA A 24 94.04 5.16 -13.18
C ALA A 24 94.14 6.61 -13.73
N THR A 25 94.70 7.48 -12.90
CA THR A 25 95.02 8.92 -13.05
C THR A 25 95.89 9.33 -14.24
N GLN A 26 95.69 10.54 -14.80
CA GLN A 26 96.70 11.63 -14.77
C GLN A 26 96.16 13.02 -15.20
N LYS A 27 96.80 14.09 -14.68
CA LYS A 27 96.56 15.51 -15.01
C LYS A 27 97.46 15.96 -16.17
N ARG A 28 97.01 16.85 -17.06
CA ARG A 28 97.63 18.20 -17.28
C ARG A 28 97.03 19.04 -18.44
N THR A 29 96.61 20.26 -18.08
CA THR A 29 96.92 21.58 -18.68
C THR A 29 97.23 21.77 -20.18
N SER A 30 96.40 22.62 -20.81
CA SER A 30 96.75 23.84 -21.58
C SER A 30 97.47 23.82 -22.95
N ALA A 31 96.80 24.48 -23.91
CA ALA A 31 97.29 25.57 -24.78
C ALA A 31 98.17 25.29 -26.03
N ALA A 32 97.59 25.71 -27.18
CA ALA A 32 98.14 26.60 -28.21
C ALA A 32 99.14 26.12 -29.31
N ALA A 33 98.81 26.57 -30.53
CA ALA A 33 99.68 27.06 -31.62
C ALA A 33 100.51 26.08 -32.50
N SER A 34 100.03 25.90 -33.73
CA SER A 34 100.75 25.99 -35.02
C SER A 34 102.28 25.82 -35.10
N SER A 35 102.76 24.89 -35.95
CA SER A 35 103.26 25.21 -37.31
C SER A 35 103.91 23.98 -37.99
N GLY A 36 103.95 23.97 -39.32
CA GLY A 36 104.05 22.75 -40.13
C GLY A 36 105.43 22.13 -40.37
N MET A 37 105.37 20.90 -40.92
CA MET A 37 106.34 20.39 -41.90
C MET A 37 105.67 19.37 -42.85
N LYS A 38 106.36 19.01 -43.93
CA LYS A 38 105.79 18.48 -45.19
C LYS A 38 105.22 17.04 -45.11
N PRO A 39 104.23 16.69 -45.96
CA PRO A 39 103.79 15.32 -46.14
C PRO A 39 104.73 14.52 -47.06
N THR A 40 104.85 13.22 -46.81
CA THR A 40 105.27 12.20 -47.76
C THR A 40 104.07 11.32 -48.12
N GLU A 41 103.80 11.11 -49.41
CA GLU A 41 102.62 10.38 -49.88
C GLU A 41 102.77 8.86 -49.67
N PRO A 42 101.78 8.16 -49.09
CA PRO A 42 101.70 6.70 -49.14
C PRO A 42 101.02 6.21 -50.43
N PRO A 43 101.24 4.95 -50.86
CA PRO A 43 100.79 4.48 -52.17
C PRO A 43 99.27 4.33 -52.29
N VAL A 44 98.76 4.54 -53.52
CA VAL A 44 97.33 4.50 -53.91
C VAL A 44 96.58 3.27 -53.38
N ALA A 45 97.23 2.10 -53.29
CA ALA A 45 96.65 0.86 -52.78
C ALA A 45 96.14 0.94 -51.32
N VAL A 46 96.69 1.84 -50.49
CA VAL A 46 96.22 2.03 -49.11
C VAL A 46 94.88 2.76 -49.09
N TRP A 47 94.69 3.75 -49.97
CA TRP A 47 93.45 4.52 -50.06
C TRP A 47 92.28 3.67 -50.57
N ASP A 48 92.50 2.83 -51.58
CA ASP A 48 91.46 1.89 -52.05
C ASP A 48 91.03 0.90 -50.95
N ALA A 49 91.98 0.37 -50.17
CA ALA A 49 91.67 -0.53 -49.05
C ALA A 49 90.87 0.18 -47.93
N VAL A 50 91.24 1.43 -47.61
CA VAL A 50 90.52 2.26 -46.62
C VAL A 50 89.12 2.63 -47.12
N ILE A 51 88.96 3.01 -48.38
CA ILE A 51 87.64 3.33 -48.97
C ILE A 51 86.74 2.09 -49.00
N LYS A 52 87.26 0.90 -49.33
CA LYS A 52 86.50 -0.37 -49.26
C LYS A 52 86.12 -0.74 -47.82
N ALA A 53 86.99 -0.48 -46.85
CA ALA A 53 86.70 -0.72 -45.44
C ALA A 53 85.63 0.25 -44.92
N LEU A 54 85.71 1.54 -45.27
CA LEU A 54 84.75 2.57 -44.87
C LEU A 54 83.37 2.31 -45.47
N THR A 55 83.27 2.07 -46.78
CA THR A 55 82.00 1.72 -47.44
C THR A 55 81.37 0.44 -46.88
N ALA A 56 82.18 -0.60 -46.60
CA ALA A 56 81.69 -1.81 -45.93
C ALA A 56 81.27 -1.60 -44.46
N MET A 57 81.82 -0.59 -43.77
CA MET A 57 81.37 -0.17 -42.44
C MET A 57 80.09 0.67 -42.51
N GLU A 58 79.96 1.56 -43.50
CA GLU A 58 78.73 2.32 -43.78
C GLU A 58 77.56 1.40 -44.12
N GLU A 59 77.73 0.42 -45.02
CA GLU A 59 76.68 -0.57 -45.32
C GLU A 59 76.28 -1.40 -44.09
N ARG A 60 77.22 -1.68 -43.19
CA ARG A 60 76.93 -2.39 -41.92
C ARG A 60 76.24 -1.49 -40.91
N ALA A 61 76.60 -0.21 -40.83
CA ALA A 61 75.93 0.77 -40.00
C ALA A 61 74.48 0.98 -40.45
N VAL A 62 74.25 1.20 -41.76
CA VAL A 62 72.91 1.33 -42.36
C VAL A 62 72.06 0.09 -42.11
N LYS A 63 72.60 -1.12 -42.29
CA LYS A 63 71.87 -2.38 -41.98
C LYS A 63 71.61 -2.58 -40.49
N ALA A 64 72.50 -2.12 -39.62
CA ALA A 64 72.28 -2.16 -38.17
C ALA A 64 71.20 -1.16 -37.74
N GLU A 65 71.15 0.01 -38.37
CA GLU A 65 70.15 1.05 -38.14
C GLU A 65 68.77 0.63 -38.68
N GLU A 66 68.69 0.04 -39.89
CA GLU A 66 67.46 -0.60 -40.39
C GLU A 66 66.97 -1.73 -39.47
N HIS A 67 67.87 -2.52 -38.90
CA HIS A 67 67.51 -3.58 -37.97
C HIS A 67 67.03 -2.99 -36.63
N ALA A 68 67.68 -1.94 -36.12
CA ALA A 68 67.28 -1.23 -34.92
C ALA A 68 65.86 -0.66 -35.06
N VAL A 69 65.59 0.05 -36.16
CA VAL A 69 64.25 0.58 -36.50
C VAL A 69 63.23 -0.56 -36.58
N LYS A 70 63.52 -1.67 -37.28
CA LYS A 70 62.60 -2.83 -37.33
C LYS A 70 62.35 -3.47 -35.96
N THR A 71 63.36 -3.51 -35.07
CA THR A 71 63.15 -3.99 -33.70
C THR A 71 62.35 -3.02 -32.83
N GLU A 72 62.48 -1.71 -33.05
CA GLU A 72 61.69 -0.69 -32.36
C GLU A 72 60.23 -0.66 -32.85
N GLU A 73 60.00 -0.81 -34.15
CA GLU A 73 58.68 -1.03 -34.75
C GLU A 73 58.02 -2.31 -34.20
N ALA A 74 58.77 -3.41 -34.09
CA ALA A 74 58.27 -4.65 -33.49
C ALA A 74 57.95 -4.50 -31.99
N LEU A 75 58.77 -3.78 -31.22
CA LEU A 75 58.51 -3.46 -29.82
C LEU A 75 57.29 -2.54 -29.65
N MET A 76 57.13 -1.53 -30.51
CA MET A 76 55.92 -0.69 -30.58
C MET A 76 54.67 -1.52 -30.91
N ALA A 77 54.77 -2.46 -31.85
CA ALA A 77 53.66 -3.35 -32.21
C ALA A 77 53.28 -4.27 -31.04
N ILE A 78 54.26 -4.86 -30.34
CA ILE A 78 54.04 -5.69 -29.15
C ILE A 78 53.46 -4.86 -28.00
N ALA A 79 53.97 -3.64 -27.74
CA ALA A 79 53.45 -2.75 -26.70
C ALA A 79 52.00 -2.33 -26.99
N LYS A 80 51.66 -2.08 -28.27
CA LYS A 80 50.29 -1.80 -28.72
C LYS A 80 49.37 -3.02 -28.58
N GLN A 81 49.86 -4.22 -28.87
CA GLN A 81 49.11 -5.46 -28.60
C GLN A 81 48.91 -5.69 -27.09
N LEU A 82 49.92 -5.43 -26.26
CA LEU A 82 49.81 -5.56 -24.80
C LEU A 82 48.80 -4.55 -24.21
N SER A 83 48.73 -3.33 -24.76
CA SER A 83 47.78 -2.31 -24.29
C SER A 83 46.33 -2.63 -24.71
N THR A 84 46.13 -3.17 -25.91
CA THR A 84 44.82 -3.71 -26.32
C THR A 84 44.41 -4.90 -25.46
N VAL A 85 45.26 -5.91 -25.28
CA VAL A 85 44.97 -7.06 -24.40
C VAL A 85 44.69 -6.61 -22.96
N LYS A 86 45.39 -5.60 -22.43
CA LYS A 86 45.11 -5.03 -21.10
C LYS A 86 43.74 -4.34 -21.04
N LEU A 87 43.38 -3.58 -22.07
CA LEU A 87 42.04 -2.97 -22.21
C LEU A 87 40.95 -4.02 -22.33
N ASP A 88 41.17 -5.09 -23.11
CA ASP A 88 40.24 -6.20 -23.30
C ASP A 88 40.04 -7.00 -22.00
N VAL A 89 41.11 -7.25 -21.23
CA VAL A 89 41.04 -7.88 -19.90
C VAL A 89 40.31 -7.00 -18.90
N GLU A 90 40.51 -5.67 -18.89
CA GLU A 90 39.70 -4.78 -18.06
C GLU A 90 38.25 -4.62 -18.57
N CYS A 91 38.00 -4.78 -19.88
CA CYS A 91 36.67 -4.78 -20.45
C CYS A 91 35.91 -6.06 -20.06
N LEU A 92 36.54 -7.23 -20.17
CA LEU A 92 36.05 -8.51 -19.67
C LEU A 92 35.82 -8.48 -18.16
N LYS A 93 36.75 -7.92 -17.37
CA LYS A 93 36.57 -7.74 -15.92
C LYS A 93 35.34 -6.88 -15.61
N ARG A 94 35.18 -5.74 -16.29
CA ARG A 94 34.00 -4.86 -16.13
C ARG A 94 32.70 -5.52 -16.59
N GLY A 95 32.71 -6.22 -17.72
CA GLY A 95 31.55 -6.93 -18.27
C GLY A 95 31.10 -8.08 -17.37
N MET A 96 32.05 -8.88 -16.88
CA MET A 96 31.77 -9.95 -15.93
C MET A 96 31.23 -9.36 -14.62
N THR A 97 31.88 -8.34 -14.03
CA THR A 97 31.35 -7.66 -12.82
C THR A 97 29.96 -7.03 -13.03
N ALA A 98 29.62 -6.57 -14.23
CA ALA A 98 28.29 -6.05 -14.54
C ALA A 98 27.22 -7.15 -14.65
N MET A 99 27.51 -8.26 -15.34
CA MET A 99 26.66 -9.44 -15.46
C MET A 99 26.44 -10.10 -14.08
N ILE A 100 27.48 -10.13 -13.26
CA ILE A 100 27.44 -10.57 -11.87
C ILE A 100 26.52 -9.68 -11.05
N ARG A 101 26.77 -8.35 -11.01
CA ARG A 101 25.99 -7.36 -10.23
C ARG A 101 24.48 -7.56 -10.39
N GLU A 102 24.09 -8.01 -11.57
CA GLU A 102 22.74 -8.10 -12.06
C GLU A 102 22.08 -9.46 -11.83
N GLN A 103 22.74 -10.59 -12.16
CA GLN A 103 22.26 -11.93 -11.77
C GLN A 103 21.90 -11.98 -10.28
N VAL A 104 22.76 -11.35 -9.52
CA VAL A 104 22.66 -11.07 -8.10
C VAL A 104 21.37 -10.33 -7.74
N THR A 105 21.05 -9.19 -8.37
CA THR A 105 19.87 -8.39 -8.01
C THR A 105 18.58 -9.18 -8.20
N ILE A 106 18.47 -9.95 -9.28
CA ILE A 106 17.32 -10.84 -9.57
C ILE A 106 17.16 -11.87 -8.44
N ILE A 107 18.26 -12.48 -8.02
CA ILE A 107 18.25 -13.58 -7.04
C ILE A 107 18.04 -13.03 -5.61
N VAL A 108 18.60 -11.87 -5.27
CA VAL A 108 18.36 -11.16 -4.00
C VAL A 108 16.88 -10.70 -3.89
N GLN A 109 16.36 -10.03 -4.92
CA GLN A 109 15.05 -9.35 -4.83
C GLN A 109 13.85 -10.29 -5.08
N GLU A 110 13.88 -11.17 -6.09
CA GLU A 110 12.71 -12.03 -6.40
C GLU A 110 12.75 -13.38 -5.68
N GLN A 111 13.91 -14.04 -5.65
CA GLN A 111 14.04 -15.37 -5.03
C GLN A 111 14.29 -15.28 -3.53
N VAL A 112 15.29 -14.54 -3.06
CA VAL A 112 15.66 -14.51 -1.63
C VAL A 112 14.59 -13.85 -0.76
N ALA A 113 13.88 -12.81 -1.19
CA ALA A 113 12.72 -12.32 -0.43
C ALA A 113 11.62 -13.41 -0.26
N THR A 114 11.34 -14.20 -1.30
CA THR A 114 10.32 -15.26 -1.28
C THR A 114 10.80 -16.51 -0.54
N ILE A 115 12.10 -16.82 -0.62
CA ILE A 115 12.77 -17.97 -0.02
C ILE A 115 13.10 -17.72 1.45
N VAL A 116 13.61 -16.55 1.84
CA VAL A 116 13.86 -16.22 3.26
C VAL A 116 12.54 -16.19 4.02
N GLN A 117 11.51 -15.49 3.51
CA GLN A 117 10.22 -15.43 4.20
C GLN A 117 9.56 -16.82 4.37
N LYS A 118 9.64 -17.69 3.35
CA LYS A 118 9.00 -19.04 3.39
C LYS A 118 9.89 -20.13 3.97
N GLN A 119 11.15 -20.25 3.55
CA GLN A 119 12.06 -21.28 4.01
C GLN A 119 12.63 -21.02 5.41
N VAL A 120 12.97 -19.78 5.82
CA VAL A 120 13.39 -19.57 7.24
C VAL A 120 12.23 -19.91 8.18
N THR A 121 10.99 -19.55 7.81
CA THR A 121 9.80 -19.91 8.59
C THR A 121 9.53 -21.42 8.58
N ALA A 122 9.67 -22.10 7.44
CA ALA A 122 9.46 -23.55 7.32
C ALA A 122 10.57 -24.38 8.00
N VAL A 123 11.83 -23.93 7.93
CA VAL A 123 12.98 -24.52 8.62
C VAL A 123 12.84 -24.35 10.13
N MET A 124 12.47 -23.15 10.59
CA MET A 124 12.18 -22.93 12.01
C MET A 124 11.04 -23.83 12.49
N GLN A 125 10.01 -24.09 11.66
CA GLN A 125 8.95 -25.05 11.99
C GLN A 125 9.44 -26.51 11.99
N ASP A 126 10.30 -26.92 11.05
CA ASP A 126 10.84 -28.29 11.00
C ASP A 126 11.83 -28.57 12.15
N GLN A 127 12.66 -27.60 12.54
CA GLN A 127 13.52 -27.71 13.73
C GLN A 127 12.71 -27.78 15.03
N ILE A 128 11.55 -27.12 15.12
CA ILE A 128 10.63 -27.23 16.26
C ILE A 128 10.00 -28.65 16.36
N LEU A 129 9.85 -29.36 15.24
CA LEU A 129 9.26 -30.70 15.20
C LEU A 129 10.22 -31.83 15.59
N ARG A 130 11.54 -31.59 15.61
CA ARG A 130 12.57 -32.63 15.81
C ARG A 130 13.17 -32.71 17.23
N MET A 131 12.72 -31.90 18.19
CA MET A 131 13.17 -32.04 19.58
C MET A 131 12.50 -33.26 20.27
N PRO A 132 13.23 -34.06 21.07
CA PRO A 132 12.70 -35.27 21.68
C PRO A 132 11.65 -34.93 22.75
N THR A 133 10.40 -35.31 22.49
CA THR A 133 9.32 -35.23 23.48
C THR A 133 9.42 -36.39 24.47
N THR A 134 9.63 -36.07 25.75
CA THR A 134 9.47 -37.05 26.83
C THR A 134 8.00 -37.44 26.94
N THR A 135 7.69 -38.68 26.53
CA THR A 135 6.34 -39.23 26.56
C THR A 135 5.88 -39.54 27.97
N ILE A 136 4.81 -38.89 28.43
CA ILE A 136 3.96 -39.31 29.54
C ILE A 136 2.50 -39.25 29.03
N PRO A 137 1.68 -40.30 29.24
CA PRO A 137 0.44 -40.45 28.50
C PRO A 137 -0.67 -39.51 28.97
N SER A 138 -1.47 -39.03 28.02
CA SER A 138 -2.70 -38.29 28.28
C SER A 138 -3.71 -39.14 29.06
N PRO A 139 -4.29 -38.66 30.17
CA PRO A 139 -5.27 -39.42 30.93
C PRO A 139 -6.56 -39.64 30.14
N SER A 140 -7.18 -40.79 30.37
CA SER A 140 -8.42 -41.19 29.72
C SER A 140 -9.63 -40.46 30.31
N TYR A 141 -10.71 -40.40 29.54
CA TYR A 141 -12.02 -39.84 29.90
C TYR A 141 -12.61 -40.36 31.24
N ALA A 142 -12.06 -41.45 31.79
CA ALA A 142 -12.48 -42.04 33.06
C ALA A 142 -12.03 -41.27 34.32
N ASP A 143 -10.98 -40.45 34.27
CA ASP A 143 -10.39 -39.83 35.48
C ASP A 143 -11.11 -38.55 35.96
N ILE A 144 -11.96 -37.95 35.11
CA ILE A 144 -12.78 -36.78 35.46
C ILE A 144 -14.09 -37.19 36.17
N ALA A 145 -14.48 -38.46 36.09
CA ALA A 145 -15.81 -38.94 36.51
C ALA A 145 -15.94 -39.33 37.99
N ARG A 146 -14.99 -38.98 38.87
CA ARG A 146 -15.01 -39.37 40.30
C ARG A 146 -14.57 -38.24 41.25
N THR A 147 -15.53 -37.60 41.92
CA THR A 147 -15.62 -37.36 43.40
C THR A 147 -16.63 -36.22 43.71
N PRO A 148 -17.43 -36.25 44.80
CA PRO A 148 -18.68 -35.47 44.93
C PRO A 148 -18.56 -34.04 45.55
N PRO A 149 -19.66 -33.26 45.61
CA PRO A 149 -19.64 -31.81 45.84
C PRO A 149 -19.87 -31.35 47.29
N GLY A 150 -19.45 -30.12 47.61
CA GLY A 150 -19.77 -29.42 48.86
C GLY A 150 -19.85 -27.89 48.69
N SER A 151 -20.98 -27.31 49.13
CA SER A 151 -21.32 -25.86 49.22
C SER A 151 -21.41 -25.02 47.93
N GLN A 152 -22.51 -24.25 47.82
CA GLN A 152 -22.78 -23.21 46.81
C GLN A 152 -22.07 -21.87 47.18
N PRO A 153 -22.09 -20.83 46.31
CA PRO A 153 -23.31 -20.02 46.13
C PRO A 153 -23.82 -19.88 44.68
N SER A 154 -25.15 -19.78 44.59
CA SER A 154 -26.02 -18.94 43.75
C SER A 154 -25.55 -18.27 42.43
N ASP A 155 -26.54 -18.16 41.54
CA ASP A 155 -26.67 -17.18 40.45
C ASP A 155 -25.75 -17.29 39.24
N LEU A 156 -26.16 -18.17 38.30
CA LEU A 156 -26.86 -17.74 37.07
C LEU A 156 -27.30 -18.96 36.27
N ARG A 157 -28.62 -19.15 36.06
CA ARG A 157 -29.12 -20.30 35.28
C ARG A 157 -28.99 -20.06 33.77
N THR A 158 -28.23 -20.94 33.13
CA THR A 158 -28.10 -21.10 31.69
C THR A 158 -29.43 -21.42 31.01
N LEU A 159 -29.58 -20.95 29.77
CA LEU A 159 -30.60 -21.41 28.83
C LEU A 159 -30.36 -22.87 28.41
N SER A 160 -31.41 -23.69 28.33
CA SER A 160 -31.49 -24.74 27.32
C SER A 160 -32.94 -25.15 27.02
N MET A 161 -33.35 -24.84 25.79
CA MET A 161 -34.14 -25.66 24.86
C MET A 161 -35.18 -26.67 25.40
N GLY A 162 -36.41 -26.59 24.87
CA GLY A 162 -37.22 -27.81 24.67
C GLY A 162 -38.71 -27.75 24.99
N THR A 163 -39.48 -26.83 24.42
CA THR A 163 -40.80 -27.09 23.77
C THR A 163 -41.44 -25.77 23.36
N THR A 164 -41.93 -25.70 22.12
CA THR A 164 -42.58 -24.52 21.56
C THR A 164 -44.00 -24.37 22.13
N PRO A 165 -44.34 -23.27 22.84
CA PRO A 165 -45.74 -22.99 23.15
C PRO A 165 -46.41 -22.37 21.93
N SER A 166 -47.60 -22.87 21.61
CA SER A 166 -48.50 -22.30 20.61
C SER A 166 -48.95 -20.87 20.98
N SER A 167 -49.56 -20.20 20.01
CA SER A 167 -50.05 -18.82 20.08
C SER A 167 -50.73 -18.41 21.39
N ILE A 168 -50.39 -17.20 21.86
CA ILE A 168 -50.99 -16.45 22.98
C ILE A 168 -52.51 -16.14 22.82
N ALA A 169 -53.17 -16.69 21.81
CA ALA A 169 -54.59 -16.48 21.53
C ALA A 169 -55.55 -17.37 22.34
N ASP A 170 -55.12 -18.56 22.80
CA ASP A 170 -56.03 -19.61 23.30
C ASP A 170 -55.94 -19.88 24.82
N THR A 171 -55.36 -18.97 25.61
CA THR A 171 -55.34 -19.13 27.08
C THR A 171 -56.66 -18.70 27.71
N LEU A 172 -57.53 -19.67 28.03
CA LEU A 172 -58.80 -19.44 28.72
C LEU A 172 -58.59 -19.10 30.21
N TYR A 173 -59.24 -18.03 30.69
CA TYR A 173 -59.10 -17.52 32.06
C TYR A 173 -60.30 -17.84 32.96
N CYS A 174 -60.05 -18.02 34.26
CA CYS A 174 -61.07 -17.89 35.31
C CYS A 174 -61.09 -16.44 35.81
N THR A 175 -62.26 -15.80 35.87
CA THR A 175 -62.37 -14.44 36.43
C THR A 175 -63.04 -14.49 37.80
N VAL A 176 -62.27 -14.13 38.82
CA VAL A 176 -62.73 -13.91 40.19
C VAL A 176 -62.96 -12.41 40.39
N ASP A 177 -64.13 -12.05 40.87
CA ASP A 177 -64.56 -10.67 41.10
C ASP A 177 -64.56 -10.39 42.61
N THR A 178 -63.74 -9.44 43.03
CA THR A 178 -63.51 -9.06 44.44
C THR A 178 -64.17 -7.71 44.79
N SER A 179 -65.04 -7.20 43.92
CA SER A 179 -65.64 -5.85 44.05
C SER A 179 -66.62 -5.66 45.22
N ARG A 180 -66.84 -6.67 46.08
CA ARG A 180 -67.78 -6.65 47.21
C ARG A 180 -67.14 -7.05 48.55
N ILE A 181 -65.80 -7.08 48.62
CA ILE A 181 -65.08 -7.20 49.88
C ILE A 181 -65.17 -5.87 50.63
N GLU A 182 -65.47 -5.89 51.93
CA GLU A 182 -65.52 -4.67 52.76
C GLU A 182 -64.12 -4.07 52.98
N GLU A 183 -64.04 -2.75 53.20
CA GLU A 183 -62.74 -2.05 53.16
C GLU A 183 -61.71 -2.51 54.19
N HIS A 184 -62.16 -3.11 55.30
CA HIS A 184 -61.29 -3.64 56.35
C HIS A 184 -60.59 -4.97 55.98
N GLU A 185 -61.02 -5.66 54.92
CA GLU A 185 -60.46 -6.95 54.48
C GLU A 185 -59.64 -6.87 53.17
N LYS A 186 -59.31 -5.65 52.69
CA LYS A 186 -58.64 -5.43 51.39
C LYS A 186 -57.32 -6.21 51.18
N GLY A 187 -56.64 -6.65 52.24
CA GLY A 187 -55.45 -7.52 52.16
C GLY A 187 -55.70 -8.90 51.51
N ILE A 188 -56.96 -9.37 51.47
CA ILE A 188 -57.35 -10.63 50.84
C ILE A 188 -57.40 -10.49 49.30
N SER A 189 -57.50 -9.25 48.77
CA SER A 189 -57.61 -8.96 47.32
C SER A 189 -56.30 -9.01 46.52
N ASP A 190 -55.26 -9.64 47.07
CA ASP A 190 -53.97 -9.81 46.38
C ASP A 190 -53.91 -11.10 45.53
N PRO A 191 -53.32 -11.08 44.32
CA PRO A 191 -53.12 -12.27 43.50
C PRO A 191 -52.30 -13.38 44.18
N GLY A 192 -51.38 -13.04 45.09
CA GLY A 192 -50.62 -13.99 45.89
C GLY A 192 -51.50 -14.73 46.90
N THR A 193 -52.32 -14.00 47.66
CA THR A 193 -53.28 -14.59 48.63
C THR A 193 -54.30 -15.47 47.90
N THR A 194 -54.83 -15.00 46.77
CA THR A 194 -55.77 -15.76 45.93
C THR A 194 -55.12 -17.05 45.39
N ARG A 195 -53.86 -16.98 44.94
CA ARG A 195 -53.10 -18.15 44.49
C ARG A 195 -52.91 -19.18 45.61
N GLN A 196 -52.46 -18.74 46.79
CA GLN A 196 -52.23 -19.64 47.93
C GLN A 196 -53.50 -20.34 48.40
N ALA A 197 -54.65 -19.65 48.38
CA ALA A 197 -55.93 -20.24 48.76
C ALA A 197 -56.39 -21.34 47.78
N ILE A 198 -56.30 -21.08 46.47
CA ILE A 198 -56.66 -22.05 45.42
C ILE A 198 -55.68 -23.25 45.43
N GLU A 199 -54.37 -23.01 45.54
CA GLU A 199 -53.38 -24.09 45.59
C GLU A 199 -53.53 -24.97 46.84
N ARG A 200 -53.94 -24.40 47.99
CA ARG A 200 -54.22 -25.16 49.21
C ARG A 200 -55.44 -26.08 49.05
N GLU A 201 -56.54 -25.58 48.48
CA GLU A 201 -57.73 -26.40 48.18
C GLU A 201 -57.46 -27.49 47.13
N MET A 202 -56.62 -27.20 46.12
CA MET A 202 -56.23 -28.18 45.10
C MET A 202 -55.27 -29.24 45.64
N SER A 203 -54.35 -28.88 46.53
CA SER A 203 -53.43 -29.84 47.18
C SER A 203 -54.14 -30.82 48.11
N GLY A 204 -55.35 -30.49 48.58
CA GLY A 204 -56.20 -31.37 49.39
C GLY A 204 -57.02 -32.39 48.58
N ARG A 205 -56.92 -32.41 47.25
CA ARG A 205 -57.60 -33.40 46.38
C ARG A 205 -56.65 -34.55 46.05
N GLU A 206 -57.19 -35.78 46.01
CA GLU A 206 -56.41 -36.96 45.63
C GLU A 206 -55.75 -36.78 44.25
N GLY A 207 -54.45 -37.12 44.15
CA GLY A 207 -53.67 -36.95 42.93
C GLY A 207 -53.14 -35.53 42.64
N HIS A 208 -53.40 -34.53 43.49
CA HIS A 208 -53.06 -33.12 43.20
C HIS A 208 -52.13 -32.43 44.23
N GLY A 209 -51.46 -33.19 45.12
CA GLY A 209 -50.62 -32.64 46.20
C GLY A 209 -49.46 -31.70 45.79
N ASN A 210 -49.04 -31.71 44.51
CA ASN A 210 -48.01 -30.81 43.97
C ASN A 210 -48.57 -29.81 42.93
N TRP A 211 -49.89 -29.65 42.84
CA TRP A 211 -50.54 -28.77 41.87
C TRP A 211 -50.26 -27.28 42.16
N ARG A 212 -50.00 -26.51 41.09
CA ARG A 212 -49.73 -25.06 41.13
C ARG A 212 -50.51 -24.34 40.03
N CYS A 213 -50.94 -23.11 40.32
CA CYS A 213 -51.58 -22.23 39.35
C CYS A 213 -50.60 -21.86 38.22
N VAL A 214 -51.07 -21.80 36.97
CA VAL A 214 -50.24 -21.40 35.81
C VAL A 214 -49.83 -19.94 35.92
N ALA A 215 -50.81 -19.06 36.11
CA ALA A 215 -50.62 -17.65 36.42
C ALA A 215 -51.86 -17.11 37.14
N VAL A 216 -51.66 -16.13 38.02
CA VAL A 216 -52.73 -15.37 38.67
C VAL A 216 -52.37 -13.88 38.55
N THR A 217 -53.21 -13.10 37.89
CA THR A 217 -52.94 -11.69 37.53
C THR A 217 -54.16 -10.81 37.80
N LYS A 218 -53.96 -9.53 38.17
CA LYS A 218 -55.07 -8.55 38.18
C LYS A 218 -55.46 -8.20 36.74
N ASP A 219 -56.75 -7.96 36.50
CA ASP A 219 -57.25 -7.53 35.20
C ASP A 219 -56.78 -6.10 34.92
N PRO A 220 -56.00 -5.84 33.84
CA PRO A 220 -55.48 -4.50 33.55
C PRO A 220 -56.58 -3.48 33.21
N ARG A 221 -57.84 -3.91 33.00
CA ARG A 221 -58.99 -3.02 32.79
C ARG A 221 -59.86 -2.86 34.03
N ASN A 222 -59.68 -3.68 35.07
CA ASN A 222 -60.42 -3.56 36.32
C ASN A 222 -59.65 -4.15 37.51
N ALA A 223 -59.11 -3.29 38.39
CA ALA A 223 -58.31 -3.70 39.54
C ALA A 223 -59.05 -4.57 40.58
N THR A 224 -60.40 -4.62 40.56
CA THR A 224 -61.23 -5.50 41.42
C THR A 224 -61.51 -6.88 40.80
N ARG A 225 -60.82 -7.25 39.71
CA ARG A 225 -60.91 -8.58 39.10
C ARG A 225 -59.56 -9.25 39.00
N ILE A 226 -59.53 -10.54 39.34
CA ILE A 226 -58.34 -11.39 39.27
C ILE A 226 -58.60 -12.49 38.24
N ARG A 227 -57.65 -12.68 37.34
CA ARG A 227 -57.65 -13.69 36.29
C ARG A 227 -56.70 -14.82 36.66
N VAL A 228 -57.20 -16.06 36.63
CA VAL A 228 -56.40 -17.28 36.80
C VAL A 228 -56.28 -17.97 35.44
N ALA A 229 -55.05 -18.17 34.96
CA ALA A 229 -54.77 -18.89 33.72
C ALA A 229 -54.80 -20.41 33.95
N ARG A 230 -55.20 -21.16 32.92
CA ARG A 230 -55.44 -22.62 32.96
C ARG A 230 -54.59 -23.36 31.92
N ARG A 231 -54.39 -24.67 32.10
CA ARG A 231 -53.68 -25.55 31.15
C ARG A 231 -54.63 -26.19 30.12
N ASN A 232 -55.83 -26.60 30.54
CA ASN A 232 -56.83 -27.28 29.70
C ASN A 232 -58.27 -27.11 30.25
N GLU A 233 -59.27 -27.62 29.51
CA GLU A 233 -60.69 -27.50 29.90
C GLU A 233 -61.12 -28.45 31.03
N GLU A 234 -60.41 -29.54 31.29
CA GLU A 234 -60.70 -30.44 32.41
C GLU A 234 -60.28 -29.81 33.75
N GLU A 235 -59.09 -29.18 33.80
CA GLU A 235 -58.63 -28.38 34.95
C GLU A 235 -59.53 -27.17 35.21
N MET A 236 -60.24 -26.64 34.19
CA MET A 236 -61.17 -25.51 34.36
C MET A 236 -62.28 -25.79 35.37
N GLY A 237 -62.85 -26.99 35.40
CA GLY A 237 -63.92 -27.35 36.34
C GLY A 237 -63.42 -27.30 37.78
N LEU A 238 -62.33 -28.01 38.04
CA LEU A 238 -61.70 -28.13 39.35
C LEU A 238 -61.20 -26.77 39.88
N VAL A 239 -60.59 -25.93 39.03
CA VAL A 239 -60.12 -24.59 39.43
C VAL A 239 -61.28 -23.62 39.63
N LYS A 240 -62.38 -23.71 38.87
CA LYS A 240 -63.62 -22.94 39.15
C LYS A 240 -64.21 -23.32 40.50
N GLU A 241 -64.27 -24.61 40.80
CA GLU A 241 -64.80 -25.14 42.07
C GLU A 241 -63.92 -24.76 43.27
N ALA A 242 -62.60 -24.97 43.17
CA ALA A 242 -61.64 -24.58 44.22
C ALA A 242 -61.66 -23.07 44.47
N ALA A 243 -61.69 -22.24 43.42
CA ALA A 243 -61.79 -20.78 43.57
C ALA A 243 -63.13 -20.31 44.15
N GLN A 244 -64.22 -21.06 43.92
CA GLN A 244 -65.53 -20.76 44.50
C GLN A 244 -65.65 -21.23 45.96
N LYS A 245 -64.94 -22.31 46.33
CA LYS A 245 -64.87 -22.83 47.71
C LYS A 245 -63.88 -22.05 48.58
N SER A 246 -62.82 -21.52 47.99
CA SER A 246 -61.85 -20.61 48.65
C SER A 246 -62.29 -19.14 48.65
N ALA A 247 -63.50 -18.83 48.17
CA ALA A 247 -64.03 -17.47 48.15
C ALA A 247 -64.53 -17.07 49.54
N GLY A 248 -63.80 -16.17 50.21
CA GLY A 248 -64.28 -15.51 51.43
C GLY A 248 -65.53 -14.66 51.17
N ALA A 249 -66.17 -14.20 52.25
CA ALA A 249 -67.40 -13.43 52.18
C ALA A 249 -67.26 -12.23 51.20
N GLY A 250 -68.14 -12.14 50.21
CA GLY A 250 -68.13 -11.08 49.19
C GLY A 250 -67.33 -11.38 47.90
N VAL A 251 -66.54 -12.45 47.83
CA VAL A 251 -65.84 -12.87 46.58
C VAL A 251 -66.74 -13.75 45.73
N ARG A 252 -66.73 -13.57 44.39
CA ARG A 252 -67.52 -14.41 43.46
C ARG A 252 -66.73 -14.83 42.22
N VAL A 253 -66.93 -16.08 41.79
CA VAL A 253 -66.45 -16.58 40.49
C VAL A 253 -67.52 -16.31 39.43
N LEU A 254 -67.16 -15.63 38.33
CA LEU A 254 -68.10 -15.34 37.25
C LEU A 254 -68.32 -16.60 36.38
N ARG A 255 -69.59 -16.94 36.10
CA ARG A 255 -69.95 -18.02 35.18
C ARG A 255 -70.00 -17.52 33.73
N ASP A 256 -69.46 -18.33 32.83
CA ASP A 256 -69.66 -18.19 31.39
C ASP A 256 -71.02 -18.82 31.04
N GLN A 257 -72.01 -18.01 30.66
CA GLN A 257 -73.28 -18.53 30.12
C GLN A 257 -73.72 -17.75 28.88
N LEU A 258 -73.74 -18.47 27.76
CA LEU A 258 -74.60 -18.19 26.61
C LEU A 258 -76.07 -18.27 27.06
N PHE A 259 -76.90 -17.35 26.55
CA PHE A 259 -78.33 -17.32 26.86
C PHE A 259 -79.09 -18.44 26.16
N PRO A 260 -79.93 -19.23 26.86
CA PRO A 260 -80.95 -20.06 26.22
C PRO A 260 -82.15 -19.20 25.76
N GLN A 261 -82.66 -19.46 24.56
CA GLN A 261 -83.97 -18.95 24.12
C GLN A 261 -85.11 -19.69 24.85
N SER A 262 -86.06 -18.97 25.45
CA SER A 262 -87.47 -19.42 25.56
C SER A 262 -88.41 -18.34 26.13
N TRP A 263 -88.64 -17.26 25.39
CA TRP A 263 -89.83 -16.41 25.59
C TRP A 263 -90.43 -16.12 24.22
N MET A 264 -91.61 -16.67 23.93
CA MET A 264 -92.44 -16.23 22.80
C MET A 264 -93.22 -14.99 23.24
N PRO A 265 -93.03 -13.82 22.62
CA PRO A 265 -93.98 -12.74 22.74
C PRO A 265 -95.23 -13.08 21.91
N GLN A 266 -96.37 -12.54 22.34
CA GLN A 266 -97.56 -12.40 21.49
C GLN A 266 -97.19 -11.68 20.18
N ALA A 267 -97.96 -11.87 19.12
CA ALA A 267 -97.66 -11.37 17.77
C ALA A 267 -97.42 -9.85 17.73
N VAL A 268 -96.16 -9.43 17.89
CA VAL A 268 -95.70 -8.07 17.59
C VAL A 268 -95.44 -8.03 16.09
N THR A 269 -96.24 -7.24 15.38
CA THR A 269 -96.01 -6.92 13.97
C THR A 269 -94.77 -6.03 13.86
N GLU A 270 -93.58 -6.63 13.87
CA GLU A 270 -92.34 -5.91 13.65
C GLU A 270 -92.32 -5.38 12.21
N GLN A 271 -92.44 -4.06 12.03
CA GLN A 271 -92.23 -3.43 10.74
C GLN A 271 -90.75 -3.46 10.38
N ARG A 272 -90.29 -4.63 9.91
CA ARG A 272 -89.00 -4.76 9.26
C ARG A 272 -89.04 -4.03 7.94
N HIS A 273 -88.14 -3.06 7.81
CA HIS A 273 -87.85 -2.43 6.55
C HIS A 273 -87.44 -3.50 5.53
N SER A 274 -87.99 -3.45 4.31
CA SER A 274 -87.73 -4.51 3.32
C SER A 274 -86.23 -4.68 3.08
N GLY A 275 -85.76 -5.93 3.11
CA GLY A 275 -84.38 -6.28 2.76
C GLY A 275 -84.03 -5.96 1.30
N SER A 276 -85.03 -5.76 0.44
CA SER A 276 -84.89 -5.29 -0.95
C SER A 276 -85.02 -3.76 -1.11
N CYS A 277 -85.04 -2.98 -0.02
CA CYS A 277 -85.22 -1.54 -0.14
C CYS A 277 -83.95 -0.85 -0.67
N GLN A 278 -84.06 -0.38 -1.92
CA GLN A 278 -83.03 0.40 -2.61
C GLN A 278 -82.50 1.59 -1.78
N LYS A 279 -83.34 2.29 -1.00
CA LYS A 279 -82.88 3.41 -0.16
C LYS A 279 -81.89 2.96 0.92
N CYS A 280 -82.15 1.83 1.59
CA CYS A 280 -81.25 1.31 2.62
C CYS A 280 -80.05 0.57 2.01
N GLU A 281 -80.21 -0.06 0.85
CA GLU A 281 -79.10 -0.58 0.06
C GLU A 281 -78.14 0.54 -0.39
N HIS A 282 -78.66 1.61 -0.99
CA HIS A 282 -77.86 2.78 -1.38
C HIS A 282 -77.26 3.50 -0.18
N LYS A 283 -77.97 3.61 0.96
CA LYS A 283 -77.39 4.16 2.19
C LYS A 283 -76.25 3.28 2.72
N SER A 284 -76.42 1.96 2.71
CA SER A 284 -75.38 1.00 3.10
C SER A 284 -74.15 1.11 2.19
N LYS A 285 -74.36 1.09 0.87
CA LYS A 285 -73.33 1.34 -0.15
C LYS A 285 -72.59 2.67 0.11
N ALA A 286 -73.32 3.77 0.31
CA ALA A 286 -72.76 5.10 0.60
C ALA A 286 -71.95 5.12 1.91
N THR A 287 -72.43 4.50 3.00
CA THR A 287 -71.66 4.38 4.25
C THR A 287 -70.46 3.44 4.15
N GLY A 288 -70.49 2.49 3.21
CA GLY A 288 -69.39 1.58 2.92
C GLY A 288 -68.36 2.14 1.93
N LEU A 289 -68.60 3.31 1.34
CA LEU A 289 -67.63 3.96 0.46
C LEU A 289 -66.37 4.36 1.23
N LYS A 290 -65.23 3.93 0.70
CA LYS A 290 -63.90 4.24 1.22
C LYS A 290 -63.05 4.90 0.16
N ILE A 291 -62.10 5.70 0.62
CA ILE A 291 -61.05 6.34 -0.18
C ILE A 291 -59.69 5.89 0.34
N ASP A 292 -58.76 5.63 -0.58
CA ASP A 292 -57.37 5.31 -0.24
C ASP A 292 -56.59 6.57 0.11
N ILE A 293 -55.64 6.47 1.04
CA ILE A 293 -54.74 7.56 1.41
C ILE A 293 -53.74 7.83 0.27
N HIS A 294 -53.73 9.07 -0.21
CA HIS A 294 -52.71 9.60 -1.10
C HIS A 294 -51.53 10.16 -0.28
N GLU A 295 -50.56 9.32 0.04
CA GLU A 295 -49.29 9.76 0.60
C GLU A 295 -48.38 10.30 -0.52
N TRP A 296 -47.93 11.56 -0.39
CA TRP A 296 -47.00 12.20 -1.32
C TRP A 296 -45.70 11.39 -1.41
N PRO A 297 -45.15 11.13 -2.60
CA PRO A 297 -44.03 10.19 -2.75
C PRO A 297 -42.70 10.73 -2.21
N LEU A 298 -42.47 12.05 -2.26
CA LEU A 298 -41.19 12.65 -1.85
C LEU A 298 -41.24 13.21 -0.40
N PRO A 299 -40.09 13.25 0.32
CA PRO A 299 -40.01 13.90 1.63
C PRO A 299 -40.39 15.38 1.62
N VAL A 300 -40.63 15.97 2.80
CA VAL A 300 -41.01 17.41 2.92
C VAL A 300 -39.82 18.36 2.66
N SER A 301 -38.62 18.00 3.12
CA SER A 301 -37.42 18.86 2.97
C SER A 301 -36.88 18.83 1.54
N ALA A 302 -36.70 20.01 0.93
CA ALA A 302 -36.15 20.16 -0.43
C ALA A 302 -34.81 19.45 -0.63
N THR A 303 -33.92 19.44 0.38
CA THR A 303 -32.63 18.71 0.31
C THR A 303 -32.87 17.20 0.20
N ASN A 304 -33.81 16.65 0.98
CA ASN A 304 -34.15 15.23 0.94
C ASN A 304 -34.92 14.87 -0.32
N GLN A 305 -35.77 15.76 -0.85
CA GLN A 305 -36.42 15.61 -2.16
C GLN A 305 -35.36 15.46 -3.25
N LYS A 306 -34.43 16.42 -3.36
CA LYS A 306 -33.36 16.37 -4.36
C LYS A 306 -32.48 15.13 -4.18
N ALA A 307 -32.16 14.72 -2.95
CA ALA A 307 -31.37 13.52 -2.67
C ALA A 307 -32.09 12.22 -3.09
N VAL A 308 -33.39 12.10 -2.82
CA VAL A 308 -34.20 10.97 -3.28
C VAL A 308 -34.29 10.97 -4.81
N VAL A 309 -34.53 12.12 -5.44
CA VAL A 309 -34.59 12.25 -6.91
C VAL A 309 -33.25 11.87 -7.56
N PHE A 310 -32.13 12.33 -7.00
CA PHE A 310 -30.79 11.94 -7.46
C PHE A 310 -30.56 10.42 -7.30
N GLU A 311 -30.87 9.84 -6.14
CA GLU A 311 -30.69 8.41 -5.88
C GLU A 311 -31.73 7.51 -6.56
N MET A 312 -32.77 8.03 -7.22
CA MET A 312 -33.55 7.24 -8.18
C MET A 312 -32.70 6.90 -9.41
N ARG A 313 -32.00 7.89 -9.99
CA ARG A 313 -31.21 7.73 -11.22
C ARG A 313 -29.82 8.36 -11.12
N PRO A 314 -28.95 7.89 -10.21
CA PRO A 314 -27.59 8.41 -10.08
C PRO A 314 -26.74 7.95 -11.28
N PRO A 315 -25.78 8.75 -11.76
CA PRO A 315 -24.87 8.33 -12.84
C PRO A 315 -24.05 7.09 -12.44
N PHE A 316 -23.92 6.11 -13.34
CA PHE A 316 -23.19 4.87 -13.06
C PHE A 316 -21.74 5.10 -12.60
N SER A 317 -21.04 6.08 -13.19
CA SER A 317 -19.68 6.47 -12.78
C SER A 317 -19.60 6.89 -11.31
N PHE A 318 -20.59 7.63 -10.83
CA PHE A 318 -20.68 8.04 -9.42
C PHE A 318 -20.95 6.85 -8.49
N ILE A 319 -21.78 5.89 -8.89
CA ILE A 319 -22.01 4.64 -8.15
C ILE A 319 -20.68 3.88 -8.00
N HIS A 320 -19.97 3.64 -9.11
CA HIS A 320 -18.71 2.90 -9.10
C HIS A 320 -17.62 3.58 -8.26
N TRP A 321 -17.47 4.91 -8.37
CA TRP A 321 -16.54 5.68 -7.53
C TRP A 321 -16.87 5.54 -6.04
N ARG A 322 -18.14 5.73 -5.66
CA ARG A 322 -18.61 5.66 -4.28
C ARG A 322 -18.38 4.28 -3.68
N ASP A 323 -18.81 3.24 -4.38
CA ASP A 323 -18.70 1.86 -3.90
C ASP A 323 -17.22 1.40 -3.83
N SER A 324 -16.35 1.88 -4.74
CA SER A 324 -14.90 1.62 -4.70
C SER A 324 -14.19 2.32 -3.54
N LEU A 325 -14.57 3.56 -3.22
CA LEU A 325 -14.01 4.29 -2.07
C LEU A 325 -14.39 3.63 -0.74
N VAL A 326 -15.65 3.17 -0.63
CA VAL A 326 -16.11 2.40 0.52
C VAL A 326 -15.39 1.05 0.61
N PHE A 327 -15.16 0.37 -0.51
CA PHE A 327 -14.32 -0.83 -0.56
C PHE A 327 -12.90 -0.59 -0.06
N LEU A 328 -12.20 0.44 -0.56
CA LEU A 328 -10.84 0.76 -0.11
C LEU A 328 -10.79 1.02 1.40
N ARG A 329 -11.72 1.82 1.94
CA ARG A 329 -11.72 2.15 3.37
C ARG A 329 -12.07 0.95 4.25
N ILE A 330 -13.10 0.19 3.91
CA ILE A 330 -13.65 -0.85 4.78
C ILE A 330 -12.99 -2.21 4.53
N ASN A 331 -12.77 -2.59 3.28
CA ASN A 331 -12.28 -3.93 2.92
C ASN A 331 -10.75 -4.00 2.85
N VAL A 332 -10.06 -2.92 2.46
CA VAL A 332 -8.58 -2.88 2.40
C VAL A 332 -8.00 -2.30 3.68
N LEU A 333 -8.37 -1.07 4.05
CA LEU A 333 -7.88 -0.39 5.25
C LEU A 333 -8.58 -0.84 6.55
N GLN A 334 -9.51 -1.80 6.46
CA GLN A 334 -10.21 -2.41 7.60
C GLN A 334 -10.93 -1.40 8.53
N ALA A 335 -11.33 -0.23 8.01
CA ALA A 335 -12.10 0.76 8.76
C ALA A 335 -13.55 0.28 8.99
N GLU A 336 -14.16 0.75 10.08
CA GLU A 336 -15.53 0.39 10.48
C GLU A 336 -16.40 1.63 10.67
N TYR A 337 -17.72 1.48 10.50
CA TYR A 337 -18.66 2.57 10.80
C TYR A 337 -18.76 2.79 12.32
N THR A 338 -18.64 4.05 12.76
CA THR A 338 -18.63 4.43 14.18
C THR A 338 -19.87 3.99 14.95
N THR A 339 -21.01 3.84 14.27
CA THR A 339 -22.22 3.25 14.80
C THR A 339 -22.80 2.26 13.79
N GLY A 340 -22.53 0.97 13.98
CA GLY A 340 -23.08 -0.12 13.17
C GLY A 340 -24.55 -0.40 13.45
N THR A 341 -25.43 0.60 13.26
CA THR A 341 -26.87 0.44 13.50
C THR A 341 -27.50 -0.36 12.36
N ARG A 342 -27.85 -1.62 12.64
CA ARG A 342 -28.73 -2.43 11.78
C ARG A 342 -30.12 -1.80 11.74
N ALA A 343 -30.74 -1.78 10.56
CA ALA A 343 -32.07 -1.23 10.37
C ALA A 343 -33.15 -2.09 11.07
N ARG A 344 -34.03 -1.45 11.86
CA ARG A 344 -35.16 -2.08 12.56
C ARG A 344 -36.22 -2.61 11.60
N ALA A 345 -36.37 -1.95 10.47
CA ALA A 345 -37.23 -2.34 9.36
C ALA A 345 -36.61 -1.83 8.05
N GLN A 346 -36.99 -2.43 6.94
CA GLN A 346 -36.37 -2.15 5.64
C GLN A 346 -37.42 -1.74 4.61
N TYR A 347 -37.43 -0.46 4.27
CA TYR A 347 -38.17 0.11 3.15
C TYR A 347 -37.18 0.80 2.20
N PRO A 348 -36.42 0.03 1.38
CA PRO A 348 -35.44 0.58 0.46
C PRO A 348 -36.13 1.28 -0.72
N LEU A 349 -35.51 2.35 -1.23
CA LEU A 349 -36.04 3.14 -2.36
C LEU A 349 -36.32 2.29 -3.62
N SER A 350 -35.58 1.19 -3.81
CA SER A 350 -35.80 0.20 -4.87
C SER A 350 -37.12 -0.57 -4.79
N THR A 351 -37.83 -0.52 -3.66
CA THR A 351 -39.11 -1.22 -3.42
C THR A 351 -40.30 -0.28 -3.19
N ASP A 352 -40.10 1.02 -3.36
CA ASP A 352 -41.16 2.01 -3.23
C ASP A 352 -42.11 1.92 -4.44
N GLU A 353 -43.37 1.55 -4.22
CA GLU A 353 -44.37 1.35 -5.29
C GLU A 353 -44.64 2.62 -6.15
N LYS A 354 -44.33 3.81 -5.62
CA LYS A 354 -44.50 5.10 -6.31
C LYS A 354 -43.21 5.51 -7.03
N LEU A 355 -42.06 5.37 -6.37
CA LEU A 355 -40.77 5.87 -6.85
C LEU A 355 -39.93 4.84 -7.62
N ALA A 356 -40.01 3.55 -7.31
CA ALA A 356 -39.16 2.50 -7.91
C ALA A 356 -39.32 2.40 -9.44
N ARG A 357 -40.48 2.76 -9.99
CA ARG A 357 -40.72 2.85 -11.45
C ARG A 357 -39.82 3.86 -12.17
N PHE A 358 -39.30 4.85 -11.44
CA PHE A 358 -38.38 5.87 -11.95
C PHE A 358 -36.91 5.55 -11.60
N ALA A 359 -36.67 4.50 -10.79
CA ALA A 359 -35.34 4.14 -10.33
C ALA A 359 -34.61 3.25 -11.34
N THR A 360 -33.31 3.49 -11.52
CA THR A 360 -32.44 2.73 -12.44
C THR A 360 -31.15 2.29 -11.76
N GLY A 361 -30.61 1.13 -12.14
CA GLY A 361 -29.40 0.56 -11.56
C GLY A 361 -29.71 -0.37 -10.37
N GLN A 362 -29.87 -1.66 -10.65
CA GLN A 362 -30.34 -2.65 -9.66
C GLN A 362 -29.27 -3.16 -8.69
N HIS A 363 -27.99 -2.83 -8.88
CA HIS A 363 -26.90 -3.31 -8.03
C HIS A 363 -25.98 -2.15 -7.63
N ARG A 364 -26.12 -1.70 -6.37
CA ARG A 364 -25.27 -0.68 -5.73
C ARG A 364 -25.10 -1.03 -4.25
N ARG A 365 -23.88 -0.92 -3.74
CA ARG A 365 -23.59 -1.16 -2.31
C ARG A 365 -24.21 -0.06 -1.46
N ILE A 366 -24.04 1.20 -1.87
CA ILE A 366 -24.64 2.34 -1.19
C ILE A 366 -25.96 2.77 -1.86
N GLY A 367 -27.04 2.81 -1.08
CA GLY A 367 -28.36 3.30 -1.51
C GLY A 367 -29.14 3.99 -0.39
N LEU A 368 -30.43 4.28 -0.62
CA LEU A 368 -31.33 4.88 0.37
C LEU A 368 -32.29 3.85 0.98
N LEU A 369 -32.38 3.86 2.31
CA LEU A 369 -33.24 3.02 3.12
C LEU A 369 -34.05 3.87 4.11
N SER A 370 -35.34 3.58 4.27
CA SER A 370 -36.15 4.08 5.40
C SER A 370 -36.43 2.94 6.38
N GLU A 371 -36.40 3.24 7.68
CA GLU A 371 -36.96 2.36 8.72
C GLU A 371 -38.46 2.60 8.94
N ASP A 372 -38.95 3.78 8.57
CA ASP A 372 -40.33 4.19 8.78
C ASP A 372 -41.21 3.62 7.67
N LYS A 373 -42.37 3.07 8.05
CA LYS A 373 -43.28 2.36 7.14
C LYS A 373 -44.14 3.36 6.35
N PRO A 374 -44.25 3.24 5.01
CA PRO A 374 -45.08 4.13 4.22
C PRO A 374 -46.56 3.99 4.62
N HIS A 375 -47.29 5.10 4.62
CA HIS A 375 -48.69 5.16 5.06
C HIS A 375 -49.58 4.17 4.30
N THR A 376 -49.31 3.96 3.00
CA THR A 376 -50.01 2.98 2.13
C THR A 376 -49.93 1.53 2.61
N ARG A 377 -48.90 1.17 3.39
CA ARG A 377 -48.70 -0.19 3.95
C ARG A 377 -49.14 -0.29 5.42
N THR A 378 -49.80 0.72 5.97
CA THR A 378 -50.38 0.70 7.32
C THR A 378 -51.82 0.18 7.34
N HIS A 379 -52.34 -0.19 8.52
CA HIS A 379 -53.76 -0.53 8.69
C HIS A 379 -54.72 0.64 8.41
N ARG A 380 -54.20 1.87 8.25
CA ARG A 380 -54.97 3.10 8.02
C ARG A 380 -55.04 3.49 6.54
N LYS A 381 -54.53 2.66 5.63
CA LYS A 381 -54.42 2.96 4.19
C LYS A 381 -55.75 3.35 3.50
N THR A 382 -56.89 3.00 4.09
CA THR A 382 -58.24 3.32 3.59
C THR A 382 -59.04 4.07 4.66
N MET A 383 -59.82 5.08 4.29
CA MET A 383 -60.71 5.86 5.18
C MET A 383 -62.15 5.88 4.66
N ASP A 384 -63.14 5.90 5.55
CA ASP A 384 -64.54 6.10 5.17
C ASP A 384 -64.73 7.51 4.56
N ILE A 385 -65.39 7.64 3.40
CA ILE A 385 -65.56 8.94 2.72
C ILE A 385 -66.26 9.97 3.61
N SER A 386 -67.17 9.53 4.49
CA SER A 386 -67.86 10.40 5.47
C SER A 386 -66.94 11.07 6.51
N LYS A 387 -65.69 10.63 6.64
CA LYS A 387 -64.67 11.17 7.56
C LYS A 387 -63.48 11.79 6.83
N ALA A 388 -63.47 11.69 5.50
CA ALA A 388 -62.39 12.15 4.65
C ALA A 388 -62.34 13.69 4.61
N THR A 389 -61.13 14.21 4.72
CA THR A 389 -60.79 15.62 4.48
C THR A 389 -59.45 15.63 3.78
N ASP A 390 -59.16 16.64 2.96
CA ASP A 390 -57.93 16.68 2.15
C ASP A 390 -56.67 16.44 3.00
N ALA A 391 -56.52 17.09 4.15
CA ALA A 391 -55.39 16.90 5.06
C ALA A 391 -55.28 15.51 5.73
N LYS A 392 -56.30 14.65 5.61
CA LYS A 392 -56.32 13.26 6.13
C LYS A 392 -56.12 12.22 5.02
N VAL A 393 -56.50 12.57 3.79
CA VAL A 393 -56.34 11.72 2.60
C VAL A 393 -54.98 12.00 1.95
N CYS A 394 -54.62 13.27 1.78
CA CYS A 394 -53.36 13.73 1.21
C CYS A 394 -52.33 13.93 2.31
N LEU A 395 -51.53 12.91 2.60
CA LEU A 395 -50.48 12.94 3.63
C LEU A 395 -49.11 13.27 3.03
N ALA A 396 -48.23 13.88 3.81
CA ALA A 396 -46.81 13.92 3.49
C ALA A 396 -46.20 12.51 3.48
N SER A 397 -45.05 12.33 2.82
CA SER A 397 -44.33 11.05 2.84
C SER A 397 -43.98 10.63 4.27
N GLY A 398 -44.39 9.43 4.68
CA GLY A 398 -43.97 8.82 5.94
C GLY A 398 -42.56 8.23 5.90
N LEU A 399 -41.88 8.30 4.75
CA LEU A 399 -40.57 7.68 4.52
C LEU A 399 -39.42 8.64 4.87
N ASN A 400 -38.56 8.20 5.79
CA ASN A 400 -37.36 8.92 6.22
C ASN A 400 -36.12 8.25 5.66
N TYR A 401 -35.83 8.52 4.38
CA TYR A 401 -34.69 7.93 3.68
C TYR A 401 -33.34 8.40 4.20
N LYS A 402 -32.45 7.46 4.50
CA LYS A 402 -31.05 7.67 4.90
C LYS A 402 -30.12 6.77 4.08
N TYR A 403 -28.86 7.17 3.93
CA TYR A 403 -27.85 6.36 3.25
C TYR A 403 -27.52 5.08 4.01
N TYR A 404 -27.46 3.97 3.29
CA TYR A 404 -27.31 2.62 3.82
C TYR A 404 -26.30 1.82 2.99
N ASP A 405 -25.37 1.14 3.66
CA ASP A 405 -24.45 0.17 3.07
C ASP A 405 -25.09 -1.22 3.13
N SER A 406 -25.57 -1.72 1.98
CA SER A 406 -26.17 -3.04 1.84
C SER A 406 -25.16 -4.19 1.96
N GLY A 407 -23.87 -3.93 1.77
CA GLY A 407 -22.80 -4.92 1.90
C GLY A 407 -22.46 -5.26 3.35
N ILE A 408 -22.67 -4.34 4.30
CA ILE A 408 -22.49 -4.56 5.75
C ILE A 408 -23.85 -4.68 6.47
N GLY A 409 -24.90 -4.09 5.92
CA GLY A 409 -26.24 -4.09 6.50
C GLY A 409 -26.48 -2.95 7.51
N THR A 410 -25.76 -1.84 7.39
CA THR A 410 -25.79 -0.72 8.36
C THR A 410 -26.04 0.63 7.67
N PHE A 411 -26.67 1.56 8.38
CA PHE A 411 -26.70 2.97 7.93
C PHE A 411 -25.28 3.54 7.86
N ILE A 412 -25.02 4.39 6.86
CA ILE A 412 -23.73 5.09 6.76
C ILE A 412 -23.64 6.12 7.88
N ASN A 413 -22.53 6.08 8.60
CA ASN A 413 -22.10 7.13 9.51
C ASN A 413 -20.60 7.42 9.28
N GLY A 414 -19.97 8.18 10.17
CA GLY A 414 -18.52 8.33 10.20
C GLY A 414 -17.79 6.99 10.18
N LEU A 415 -16.59 6.98 9.59
CA LEU A 415 -15.70 5.83 9.56
C LEU A 415 -14.57 6.03 10.58
N ALA A 416 -14.32 5.02 11.40
CA ALA A 416 -13.18 4.93 12.30
C ALA A 416 -12.15 3.94 11.74
N CYS A 417 -10.87 4.30 11.81
CA CYS A 417 -9.79 3.34 11.57
C CYS A 417 -9.79 2.28 12.68
N THR A 418 -9.47 1.04 12.33
CA THR A 418 -9.29 -0.03 13.31
C THR A 418 -7.83 -0.46 13.39
N ASP A 419 -7.47 -1.13 14.48
CA ASP A 419 -6.12 -1.64 14.70
C ASP A 419 -5.82 -2.93 13.91
N LYS A 420 -6.78 -3.44 13.10
CA LYS A 420 -6.63 -4.71 12.35
C LYS A 420 -5.39 -4.74 11.45
N VAL A 421 -5.20 -3.71 10.63
CA VAL A 421 -4.01 -3.60 9.76
C VAL A 421 -2.72 -3.56 10.59
N SER A 422 -2.71 -2.89 11.74
CA SER A 422 -1.53 -2.90 12.64
C SER A 422 -1.27 -4.29 13.22
N LEU A 423 -2.31 -5.04 13.57
CA LEU A 423 -2.21 -6.41 14.11
C LEU A 423 -1.77 -7.41 13.03
N ASP A 424 -2.17 -7.24 11.78
CA ASP A 424 -1.74 -8.04 10.64
C ASP A 424 -0.28 -7.75 10.27
N CYS A 425 0.14 -6.48 10.34
CA CYS A 425 1.54 -6.04 10.18
C CYS A 425 2.40 -6.18 11.45
N THR A 426 1.97 -6.96 12.46
CA THR A 426 2.79 -7.25 13.64
C THR A 426 3.19 -8.73 13.67
N TYR A 427 4.49 -8.99 13.71
CA TYR A 427 5.06 -10.34 13.80
C TYR A 427 4.47 -11.13 14.98
N LYS A 428 4.35 -12.46 14.82
CA LYS A 428 3.88 -13.36 15.87
C LYS A 428 5.07 -14.05 16.54
N LEU A 429 5.19 -13.88 17.85
CA LEU A 429 6.21 -14.55 18.65
C LEU A 429 5.89 -16.05 18.84
N PRO A 430 6.90 -16.90 19.09
CA PRO A 430 6.70 -18.31 19.40
C PRO A 430 5.73 -18.53 20.56
N ARG A 431 4.97 -19.63 20.56
CA ARG A 431 3.95 -19.93 21.59
C ARG A 431 4.49 -19.93 23.03
N ARG A 432 5.77 -20.27 23.22
CA ARG A 432 6.48 -20.23 24.51
C ARG A 432 6.72 -18.80 25.04
N SER A 433 6.52 -17.77 24.21
CA SER A 433 6.92 -16.38 24.44
C SER A 433 5.77 -15.38 24.24
N THR A 434 4.52 -15.86 24.31
CA THR A 434 3.30 -15.04 24.09
C THR A 434 3.17 -13.85 25.03
N ALA A 435 3.73 -13.93 26.25
CA ALA A 435 3.79 -12.82 27.20
C ALA A 435 4.46 -11.55 26.62
N LEU A 436 5.42 -11.71 25.69
CA LEU A 436 6.11 -10.60 25.04
C LEU A 436 5.30 -9.93 23.91
N GLN A 437 4.27 -10.61 23.36
CA GLN A 437 3.49 -10.11 22.21
C GLN A 437 2.83 -8.75 22.48
N LYS A 438 2.44 -8.50 23.73
CA LYS A 438 1.79 -7.24 24.16
C LYS A 438 2.71 -6.00 24.03
N PHE A 439 4.03 -6.17 23.96
CA PHE A 439 4.99 -5.07 23.83
C PHE A 439 5.27 -4.71 22.36
N ILE A 440 5.28 -5.69 21.45
CA ILE A 440 5.47 -5.46 20.01
C ILE A 440 4.19 -4.99 19.28
N ASN A 441 3.02 -5.28 19.85
CA ASN A 441 1.74 -4.77 19.35
C ASN A 441 1.61 -3.26 19.63
N ARG A 442 1.95 -2.42 18.64
CA ARG A 442 1.68 -0.97 18.63
C ARG A 442 0.71 -0.63 17.51
N THR A 443 -0.21 0.28 17.78
CA THR A 443 -1.32 0.60 16.85
C THR A 443 -1.36 2.09 16.53
N SER A 444 -2.22 2.52 15.60
CA SER A 444 -2.39 3.95 15.33
C SER A 444 -2.96 4.73 16.51
N ALA A 445 -3.69 4.07 17.42
CA ALA A 445 -4.25 4.68 18.63
C ALA A 445 -3.26 4.65 19.81
N ASP A 446 -2.43 3.61 19.91
CA ASP A 446 -1.35 3.50 20.91
C ASP A 446 0.02 3.39 20.20
N PRO A 447 0.55 4.51 19.63
CA PRO A 447 1.77 4.48 18.82
C PRO A 447 3.05 4.38 19.65
N HIS A 448 2.99 4.72 20.94
CA HIS A 448 4.11 4.54 21.86
C HIS A 448 4.16 3.13 22.45
N GLY A 449 3.03 2.40 22.43
CA GLY A 449 2.94 1.05 22.95
C GLY A 449 2.98 1.00 24.47
N LYS A 450 3.25 -0.19 25.00
CA LYS A 450 3.32 -0.39 26.46
C LYS A 450 4.53 0.31 27.06
N THR A 451 4.37 0.76 28.30
CA THR A 451 5.37 1.57 29.01
C THR A 451 6.40 0.69 29.72
N SER A 452 7.56 1.25 30.08
CA SER A 452 8.54 0.56 30.93
C SER A 452 7.95 0.15 32.29
N ASN A 453 7.01 0.93 32.85
CA ASN A 453 6.29 0.55 34.07
C ASN A 453 5.43 -0.70 33.86
N THR A 454 4.83 -0.88 32.68
CA THR A 454 4.10 -2.09 32.30
C THR A 454 5.02 -3.31 32.19
N VAL A 455 6.27 -3.14 31.74
CA VAL A 455 7.28 -4.21 31.75
C VAL A 455 7.56 -4.65 33.19
N ILE A 456 7.87 -3.71 34.09
CA ILE A 456 8.19 -3.99 35.50
C ILE A 456 6.99 -4.63 36.22
N ALA A 457 5.78 -4.14 35.98
CA ALA A 457 4.56 -4.67 36.58
C ALA A 457 4.18 -6.09 36.10
N THR A 458 4.82 -6.60 35.04
CA THR A 458 4.49 -7.91 34.45
C THR A 458 5.71 -8.83 34.32
N LEU A 459 6.71 -8.66 35.21
CA LEU A 459 7.84 -9.59 35.35
C LEU A 459 7.42 -10.99 35.81
N SER A 460 6.26 -11.12 36.47
CA SER A 460 5.60 -12.39 36.78
C SER A 460 5.29 -13.24 35.54
N ASP A 461 5.11 -12.60 34.39
CA ASP A 461 4.70 -13.25 33.14
C ASP A 461 5.92 -13.80 32.35
N CYS A 462 7.13 -13.71 32.93
CA CYS A 462 8.37 -14.15 32.29
C CYS A 462 8.31 -15.65 31.92
N PRO A 463 8.54 -16.02 30.65
CA PRO A 463 8.61 -17.42 30.26
C PRO A 463 9.70 -18.20 30.99
N SER A 464 9.45 -19.48 31.30
CA SER A 464 10.38 -20.35 32.02
C SER A 464 11.71 -20.65 31.30
N HIS A 465 11.78 -20.39 30.00
CA HIS A 465 12.99 -20.60 29.18
C HIS A 465 13.84 -19.32 29.02
N MET A 466 13.45 -18.23 29.69
CA MET A 466 14.07 -16.91 29.58
C MET A 466 14.36 -16.37 30.98
N SER A 467 15.47 -15.64 31.14
CA SER A 467 15.77 -15.01 32.44
C SER A 467 14.90 -13.77 32.69
N LEU A 468 14.64 -13.44 33.96
CA LEU A 468 13.89 -12.23 34.32
C LEU A 468 14.52 -10.94 33.78
N ASP A 469 15.86 -10.86 33.68
CA ASP A 469 16.51 -9.69 33.09
C ASP A 469 16.42 -9.68 31.56
N GLU A 470 16.61 -10.82 30.89
CA GLU A 470 16.42 -10.94 29.44
C GLU A 470 15.00 -10.54 29.04
N TYR A 471 13.97 -11.07 29.71
CA TYR A 471 12.57 -10.72 29.49
C TYR A 471 12.33 -9.22 29.71
N ARG A 472 12.82 -8.66 30.82
CA ARG A 472 12.73 -7.23 31.13
C ARG A 472 13.33 -6.38 30.01
N LYS A 473 14.54 -6.72 29.57
CA LYS A 473 15.31 -5.93 28.59
C LYS A 473 14.71 -6.03 27.20
N LEU A 474 14.30 -7.23 26.79
CA LEU A 474 13.65 -7.49 25.51
C LEU A 474 12.28 -6.81 25.42
N ALA A 475 11.46 -6.90 26.47
CA ALA A 475 10.17 -6.22 26.56
C ALA A 475 10.29 -4.69 26.56
N SER A 476 11.40 -4.13 27.06
CA SER A 476 11.65 -2.68 27.05
C SER A 476 12.02 -2.11 25.67
N ILE A 477 12.49 -2.91 24.70
CA ILE A 477 12.99 -2.37 23.41
C ILE A 477 11.89 -1.59 22.64
N PRO A 478 10.65 -2.11 22.47
CA PRO A 478 9.61 -1.41 21.72
C PRO A 478 8.97 -0.23 22.47
N CYS A 479 9.25 -0.06 23.77
CA CYS A 479 8.60 0.93 24.63
C CYS A 479 8.95 2.36 24.20
N GLY A 480 7.97 3.09 23.65
CA GLY A 480 8.14 4.46 23.18
C GLY A 480 8.71 4.53 21.76
N SER A 481 7.93 5.07 20.82
CA SER A 481 8.29 5.16 19.40
C SER A 481 9.64 5.80 19.13
N SER A 482 10.05 6.80 19.90
CA SER A 482 11.32 7.52 19.72
C SER A 482 12.50 6.87 20.45
N LEU A 483 12.25 5.85 21.30
CA LEU A 483 13.27 5.20 22.13
C LEU A 483 13.76 3.86 21.57
N GLN A 484 13.11 3.35 20.52
CA GLN A 484 13.43 2.03 19.96
C GLN A 484 14.90 1.91 19.56
N TRP A 485 15.41 2.84 18.73
CA TRP A 485 16.80 2.83 18.29
C TRP A 485 17.81 3.07 19.44
N PRO A 486 17.59 4.01 20.38
CA PRO A 486 18.36 4.09 21.63
C PRO A 486 18.38 2.77 22.44
N ASN A 487 17.25 2.07 22.56
CA ASN A 487 17.19 0.79 23.27
C ASN A 487 17.97 -0.31 22.54
N ILE A 488 17.90 -0.36 21.21
CA ILE A 488 18.70 -1.25 20.36
C ILE A 488 20.19 -0.96 20.53
N LEU A 489 20.61 0.31 20.48
CA LEU A 489 21.99 0.75 20.73
C LEU A 489 22.52 0.21 22.07
N VAL A 490 21.72 0.33 23.14
CA VAL A 490 22.11 -0.18 24.47
C VAL A 490 22.27 -1.70 24.47
N GLN A 491 21.37 -2.45 23.82
CA GLN A 491 21.48 -3.91 23.74
C GLN A 491 22.63 -4.38 22.85
N LEU A 492 23.01 -3.60 21.83
CA LEU A 492 24.23 -3.87 21.07
C LEU A 492 25.47 -3.69 21.95
N GLY A 493 25.64 -2.51 22.58
CA GLY A 493 26.82 -2.23 23.41
C GLY A 493 26.95 -3.13 24.64
N ILE A 494 25.87 -3.29 25.41
CA ILE A 494 25.82 -4.09 26.65
C ILE A 494 24.65 -5.09 26.52
N PRO A 495 24.89 -6.30 25.99
CA PRO A 495 23.83 -7.25 25.67
C PRO A 495 23.32 -7.91 26.94
N ALA A 496 22.06 -7.63 27.26
CA ALA A 496 21.29 -8.38 28.26
C ALA A 496 20.22 -9.28 27.60
N ILE A 497 20.02 -9.15 26.29
CA ILE A 497 19.24 -10.08 25.46
C ILE A 497 20.14 -11.07 24.73
N ASN A 498 19.64 -12.29 24.48
CA ASN A 498 20.35 -13.26 23.66
C ASN A 498 19.99 -13.07 22.16
N PHE A 499 20.93 -12.56 21.36
CA PHE A 499 20.75 -12.38 19.91
C PHE A 499 20.72 -13.71 19.11
N LYS A 500 21.01 -14.87 19.72
CA LYS A 500 20.77 -16.19 19.09
C LYS A 500 19.30 -16.59 19.11
N ASN A 501 18.46 -15.98 19.96
CA ASN A 501 17.05 -16.33 20.12
C ASN A 501 16.17 -15.67 19.04
N ALA A 502 15.26 -16.44 18.43
CA ALA A 502 14.31 -15.94 17.43
C ALA A 502 13.36 -14.86 17.99
N GLU A 503 13.06 -14.91 19.30
CA GLU A 503 12.34 -13.86 20.02
C GLU A 503 13.02 -12.49 19.90
N SER A 504 14.35 -12.44 20.06
CA SER A 504 15.15 -11.22 19.93
C SER A 504 15.09 -10.69 18.50
N THR A 505 15.29 -11.57 17.50
CA THR A 505 15.12 -11.25 16.08
C THR A 505 13.77 -10.60 15.81
N ILE A 506 12.66 -11.25 16.19
CA ILE A 506 11.30 -10.77 15.93
C ILE A 506 11.04 -9.39 16.54
N VAL A 507 11.45 -9.16 17.80
CA VAL A 507 11.28 -7.86 18.47
C VAL A 507 12.08 -6.76 17.77
N LEU A 508 13.31 -7.04 17.35
CA LEU A 508 14.19 -6.09 16.68
C LEU A 508 13.69 -5.77 15.27
N LEU A 509 13.30 -6.78 14.48
CA LEU A 509 12.73 -6.59 13.15
C LEU A 509 11.42 -5.78 13.19
N GLN A 510 10.54 -6.04 14.18
CA GLN A 510 9.36 -5.19 14.40
C GLN A 510 9.78 -3.73 14.66
N CYS A 511 10.81 -3.50 15.48
CA CYS A 511 11.23 -2.14 15.84
C CYS A 511 11.83 -1.35 14.66
N ILE A 512 12.64 -1.98 13.80
CA ILE A 512 13.33 -1.28 12.71
C ILE A 512 12.46 -1.08 11.45
N TYR A 513 11.43 -1.91 11.25
CA TYR A 513 10.55 -1.84 10.08
C TYR A 513 9.17 -1.20 10.34
N GLN A 514 8.67 -1.19 11.59
CA GLN A 514 7.36 -0.59 11.87
C GLN A 514 7.41 0.94 11.85
N ALA A 515 6.66 1.55 10.92
CA ALA A 515 6.51 3.00 10.83
C ALA A 515 5.92 3.60 12.12
N GLY A 516 6.57 4.66 12.64
CA GLY A 516 6.09 5.43 13.80
C GLY A 516 4.99 6.45 13.48
N PRO A 517 4.58 7.31 14.44
CA PRO A 517 3.69 8.45 14.19
C PRO A 517 4.12 9.31 13.01
N ALA A 518 3.15 9.92 12.32
CA ALA A 518 3.44 10.90 11.27
C ALA A 518 4.22 12.11 11.83
N SER A 519 5.16 12.63 11.04
CA SER A 519 5.82 13.92 11.25
C SER A 519 5.99 14.62 9.88
N ASN A 520 6.58 15.81 9.87
CA ASN A 520 6.93 16.52 8.64
C ASN A 520 8.16 15.91 7.92
N ASP A 521 8.74 14.84 8.46
CA ASP A 521 9.91 14.14 7.94
C ASP A 521 9.49 12.76 7.41
N VAL A 522 10.08 12.34 6.29
CA VAL A 522 9.89 11.00 5.69
C VAL A 522 10.28 9.88 6.66
N LEU A 523 11.25 10.13 7.56
CA LEU A 523 11.67 9.20 8.61
C LEU A 523 10.60 8.98 9.69
N ARG A 524 9.59 9.86 9.78
CA ARG A 524 8.54 9.83 10.80
C ARG A 524 9.13 9.91 12.22
N VAL A 525 8.29 9.91 13.25
CA VAL A 525 8.79 10.02 14.65
C VAL A 525 9.63 8.79 15.06
N GLY A 526 9.36 7.62 14.47
CA GLY A 526 10.00 6.35 14.84
C GLY A 526 11.46 6.17 14.37
N HIS A 527 11.86 6.83 13.28
CA HIS A 527 13.22 6.68 12.72
C HIS A 527 14.07 7.95 12.79
N ALA A 528 13.60 9.02 13.44
CA ALA A 528 14.34 10.28 13.60
C ALA A 528 15.76 10.11 14.17
N PHE A 529 15.99 9.10 15.02
CA PHE A 529 17.33 8.74 15.54
C PHE A 529 18.34 8.41 14.43
N CYS A 530 17.91 7.77 13.34
CA CYS A 530 18.78 7.41 12.21
C CYS A 530 19.18 8.63 11.35
N GLY A 531 18.40 9.72 11.45
CA GLY A 531 18.66 10.99 10.77
C GLY A 531 19.73 11.86 11.44
N ASP A 532 20.01 11.68 12.74
CA ASP A 532 21.14 12.36 13.41
C ASP A 532 22.46 11.60 13.15
N PRO A 533 23.44 12.20 12.46
CA PRO A 533 24.71 11.54 12.16
C PRO A 533 25.48 11.09 13.41
N ASN A 534 25.35 11.80 14.54
CA ASN A 534 26.06 11.45 15.77
C ASN A 534 25.47 10.18 16.42
N SER A 535 24.14 10.08 16.45
CA SER A 535 23.40 8.91 16.92
C SER A 535 23.61 7.70 16.01
N ALA A 536 23.56 7.91 14.69
CA ALA A 536 23.84 6.88 13.70
C ALA A 536 25.29 6.35 13.80
N ALA A 537 26.29 7.22 13.96
CA ALA A 537 27.69 6.81 14.14
C ALA A 537 27.89 5.96 15.41
N LYS A 538 27.20 6.30 16.52
CA LYS A 538 27.23 5.49 17.75
C LYS A 538 26.61 4.10 17.51
N LEU A 539 25.46 4.03 16.83
CA LEU A 539 24.80 2.76 16.51
C LEU A 539 25.70 1.85 15.67
N LEU A 540 26.32 2.41 14.63
CA LEU A 540 27.23 1.67 13.77
C LEU A 540 28.51 1.21 14.49
N LYS A 541 29.05 2.04 15.40
CA LYS A 541 30.19 1.66 16.24
C LYS A 541 29.86 0.45 17.12
N GLU A 542 28.71 0.46 17.80
CA GLU A 542 28.31 -0.66 18.68
C GLU A 542 27.90 -1.91 17.88
N LEU A 543 27.36 -1.77 16.66
CA LEU A 543 27.24 -2.87 15.68
C LEU A 543 28.61 -3.50 15.34
N GLY A 544 29.66 -2.69 15.18
CA GLY A 544 31.04 -3.14 15.01
C GLY A 544 31.57 -3.93 16.21
N VAL A 545 31.27 -3.47 17.43
CA VAL A 545 31.61 -4.19 18.67
C VAL A 545 30.78 -5.49 18.79
N ALA A 546 29.55 -5.52 18.28
CA ALA A 546 28.67 -6.69 18.29
C ALA A 546 29.13 -7.78 17.31
N LEU A 547 29.53 -7.39 16.09
CA LEU A 547 30.06 -8.32 15.09
C LEU A 547 31.31 -9.06 15.61
N ARG A 548 32.28 -8.33 16.18
CA ARG A 548 33.51 -8.94 16.73
C ARG A 548 33.29 -9.91 17.89
N ARG A 549 32.14 -9.86 18.57
CA ARG A 549 31.79 -10.84 19.62
C ARG A 549 31.25 -12.15 19.06
N ILE A 550 30.77 -12.16 17.81
CA ILE A 550 30.18 -13.34 17.18
C ILE A 550 31.04 -13.92 16.06
N GLU A 551 32.02 -13.18 15.51
CA GLU A 551 32.77 -13.57 14.30
C GLU A 551 33.43 -14.96 14.36
N GLY A 552 33.86 -15.42 15.54
CA GLY A 552 34.38 -16.78 15.74
C GLY A 552 33.32 -17.88 16.02
N ASN A 553 32.02 -17.59 15.93
CA ASN A 553 30.94 -18.52 16.30
C ASN A 553 29.79 -18.54 15.28
N TRP A 554 29.92 -19.42 14.28
CA TRP A 554 28.94 -19.69 13.22
C TRP A 554 27.55 -20.13 13.69
N GLU A 555 27.36 -20.55 14.95
CA GLU A 555 26.01 -20.80 15.49
C GLU A 555 25.21 -19.50 15.66
N SER A 556 25.86 -18.35 15.60
CA SER A 556 25.28 -17.03 15.86
C SER A 556 24.61 -16.41 14.63
N THR A 557 24.10 -17.23 13.70
CA THR A 557 23.47 -16.78 12.44
C THR A 557 22.34 -15.78 12.64
N GLN A 558 21.48 -16.02 13.63
CA GLN A 558 20.39 -15.10 13.99
C GLN A 558 20.91 -13.71 14.37
N ALA A 559 22.02 -13.64 15.12
CA ALA A 559 22.64 -12.38 15.50
C ALA A 559 23.22 -11.65 14.27
N LEU A 560 23.90 -12.38 13.37
CA LEU A 560 24.45 -11.80 12.14
C LEU A 560 23.35 -11.24 11.22
N SER A 561 22.25 -11.98 11.01
CA SER A 561 21.09 -11.52 10.24
C SER A 561 20.45 -10.27 10.82
N VAL A 562 20.29 -10.21 12.15
CA VAL A 562 19.79 -9.02 12.85
C VAL A 562 20.74 -7.83 12.66
N PHE A 563 22.06 -8.02 12.80
CA PHE A 563 23.02 -6.93 12.64
C PHE A 563 23.06 -6.40 11.20
N ILE A 564 22.96 -7.29 10.21
CA ILE A 564 22.79 -6.95 8.80
C ILE A 564 21.51 -6.13 8.59
N SER A 565 20.36 -6.61 9.08
CA SER A 565 19.09 -5.90 8.98
C SER A 565 19.12 -4.50 9.62
N ILE A 566 19.76 -4.35 10.79
CA ILE A 566 19.93 -3.04 11.46
C ILE A 566 20.83 -2.12 10.62
N ALA A 567 21.93 -2.62 10.06
CA ALA A 567 22.86 -1.83 9.24
C ALA A 567 22.27 -1.44 7.87
N ALA A 568 21.61 -2.36 7.17
CA ALA A 568 20.88 -2.11 5.94
C ALA A 568 19.77 -1.07 6.17
N ARG A 569 19.00 -1.23 7.25
CA ARG A 569 17.95 -0.26 7.60
C ARG A 569 18.51 1.10 7.99
N LEU A 570 19.66 1.17 8.67
CA LEU A 570 20.36 2.43 8.95
C LEU A 570 20.88 3.11 7.68
N LEU A 571 21.38 2.34 6.72
CA LEU A 571 21.83 2.83 5.41
C LEU A 571 20.69 3.49 4.61
N THR A 572 19.50 2.87 4.57
CA THR A 572 18.30 3.45 3.92
C THR A 572 17.75 4.68 4.65
N LEU A 573 17.87 4.73 5.99
CA LEU A 573 17.30 5.80 6.81
C LEU A 573 18.25 7.00 7.06
N SER A 574 19.52 6.91 6.67
CA SER A 574 20.49 7.98 6.92
C SER A 574 20.73 8.86 5.70
N SER A 575 20.61 10.17 5.89
CA SER A 575 20.91 11.20 4.88
C SER A 575 22.39 11.61 4.81
N SER A 576 23.25 11.04 5.67
CA SER A 576 24.67 11.41 5.75
C SER A 576 25.57 10.43 5.00
N ASP A 577 26.26 10.88 3.96
CA ASP A 577 27.12 10.03 3.13
C ASP A 577 28.28 9.39 3.91
N ASN A 578 28.78 10.05 4.96
CA ASN A 578 29.78 9.47 5.86
C ASN A 578 29.20 8.24 6.60
N ILE A 579 27.94 8.32 7.04
CA ILE A 579 27.25 7.21 7.70
C ILE A 579 26.91 6.12 6.69
N ARG A 580 26.39 6.47 5.50
CA ARG A 580 26.09 5.52 4.43
C ARG A 580 27.34 4.73 4.02
N SER A 581 28.46 5.42 3.80
CA SER A 581 29.76 4.80 3.48
C SER A 581 30.25 3.87 4.59
N ALA A 582 30.12 4.29 5.84
CA ALA A 582 30.50 3.46 6.98
C ALA A 582 29.57 2.23 7.15
N CYS A 583 28.27 2.36 6.86
CA CYS A 583 27.32 1.22 6.84
C CYS A 583 27.68 0.22 5.73
N LEU A 584 28.10 0.70 4.56
CA LEU A 584 28.60 -0.15 3.47
C LEU A 584 29.86 -0.92 3.87
N ALA A 585 30.84 -0.25 4.48
CA ALA A 585 32.05 -0.89 5.00
C ALA A 585 31.76 -1.91 6.11
N TYR A 586 30.73 -1.66 6.95
CA TYR A 586 30.27 -2.62 7.94
C TYR A 586 29.61 -3.85 7.30
N LEU A 587 28.74 -3.67 6.30
CA LEU A 587 28.13 -4.77 5.56
C LEU A 587 29.16 -5.58 4.75
N GLU A 588 30.21 -4.95 4.25
CA GLU A 588 31.38 -5.63 3.70
C GLU A 588 32.06 -6.52 4.76
N GLY A 589 32.27 -6.01 5.98
CA GLY A 589 32.75 -6.81 7.11
C GLY A 589 31.85 -7.99 7.49
N THR A 590 30.51 -7.83 7.47
CA THR A 590 29.59 -8.94 7.77
C THR A 590 29.63 -10.04 6.70
N ARG A 591 29.92 -9.69 5.44
CA ARG A 591 30.09 -10.68 4.35
C ARG A 591 31.35 -11.51 4.53
N VAL A 592 32.46 -10.90 4.93
CA VAL A 592 33.71 -11.64 5.25
C VAL A 592 33.44 -12.67 6.34
N VAL A 593 32.83 -12.28 7.46
CA VAL A 593 32.44 -13.19 8.54
C VAL A 593 31.52 -14.32 8.05
N ALA A 594 30.57 -14.02 7.15
CA ALA A 594 29.70 -15.04 6.58
C ALA A 594 30.43 -16.02 5.65
N LEU A 595 31.42 -15.57 4.87
CA LEU A 595 32.27 -16.43 4.03
C LEU A 595 33.11 -17.38 4.88
N ASP A 596 33.76 -16.84 5.93
CA ASP A 596 34.57 -17.62 6.86
C ASP A 596 33.72 -18.74 7.48
N TRP A 597 32.50 -18.42 7.94
CA TRP A 597 31.55 -19.41 8.44
C TRP A 597 31.12 -20.44 7.40
N MET A 598 30.92 -20.04 6.13
CA MET A 598 30.60 -20.99 5.06
C MET A 598 31.77 -21.93 4.76
N SER A 599 33.02 -21.47 4.85
CA SER A 599 34.21 -22.31 4.72
C SER A 599 34.29 -23.30 5.88
N ASP A 600 34.19 -22.80 7.12
CA ASP A 600 34.17 -23.59 8.35
C ASP A 600 33.14 -24.72 8.32
N LEU A 601 31.94 -24.43 7.82
CA LEU A 601 30.84 -25.39 7.68
C LEU A 601 31.07 -26.36 6.50
N SER A 602 31.67 -25.88 5.41
CA SER A 602 32.07 -26.72 4.27
C SER A 602 33.09 -27.78 4.69
N ASP A 603 34.11 -27.39 5.46
CA ASP A 603 35.17 -28.30 5.89
C ASP A 603 34.65 -29.32 6.91
N LYS A 604 33.85 -28.88 7.89
CA LYS A 604 33.15 -29.79 8.83
C LYS A 604 32.25 -30.80 8.10
N SER A 605 31.57 -30.38 7.02
CA SER A 605 30.73 -31.29 6.22
C SER A 605 31.50 -32.40 5.47
N GLN A 606 32.83 -32.26 5.30
CA GLN A 606 33.68 -33.25 4.65
C GLN A 606 34.21 -34.32 5.60
N HIS A 607 34.25 -34.03 6.91
CA HIS A 607 34.84 -34.90 7.94
C HIS A 607 33.82 -35.65 8.80
N VAL A 608 32.53 -35.56 8.48
CA VAL A 608 31.42 -36.14 9.27
C VAL A 608 30.60 -37.12 8.43
N SER A 609 29.96 -38.10 9.10
CA SER A 609 29.08 -39.08 8.48
C SER A 609 27.91 -38.44 7.72
N SER A 610 27.25 -39.23 6.85
CA SER A 610 26.18 -38.77 5.96
C SER A 610 25.04 -38.02 6.66
N GLU A 611 24.75 -38.37 7.91
CA GLU A 611 23.66 -37.79 8.70
C GLU A 611 24.03 -36.37 9.20
N GLY A 612 25.19 -36.21 9.85
CA GLY A 612 25.68 -34.88 10.28
C GLY A 612 26.12 -33.98 9.12
N ARG A 613 26.57 -34.56 8.00
CA ARG A 613 26.89 -33.81 6.77
C ARG A 613 25.69 -33.01 6.26
N SER A 614 24.47 -33.54 6.39
CA SER A 614 23.26 -32.81 5.98
C SER A 614 22.98 -31.57 6.83
N GLU A 615 23.31 -31.61 8.13
CA GLU A 615 23.11 -30.50 9.06
C GLU A 615 24.08 -29.35 8.78
N TYR A 616 25.36 -29.64 8.57
CA TYR A 616 26.36 -28.62 8.21
C TYR A 616 26.08 -28.00 6.83
N MET A 617 25.64 -28.80 5.85
CA MET A 617 25.24 -28.29 4.53
C MET A 617 23.99 -27.41 4.62
N PHE A 618 23.01 -27.79 5.45
CA PHE A 618 21.85 -26.96 5.74
C PHE A 618 22.27 -25.62 6.38
N LYS A 619 23.12 -25.67 7.40
CA LYS A 619 23.63 -24.47 8.08
C LYS A 619 24.43 -23.57 7.14
N ARG A 620 25.21 -24.13 6.22
CA ARG A 620 25.95 -23.39 5.20
C ARG A 620 25.00 -22.65 4.25
N ALA A 621 23.88 -23.25 3.85
CA ALA A 621 22.85 -22.58 3.05
C ALA A 621 22.15 -21.45 3.83
N GLU A 622 21.91 -21.62 5.14
CA GLU A 622 21.40 -20.54 6.01
C GLU A 622 22.37 -19.34 6.04
N VAL A 623 23.68 -19.60 6.22
CA VAL A 623 24.70 -18.54 6.18
C VAL A 623 24.81 -17.88 4.80
N ALA A 624 24.70 -18.65 3.71
CA ALA A 624 24.66 -18.10 2.35
C ALA A 624 23.48 -17.14 2.15
N LEU A 625 22.27 -17.50 2.60
CA LEU A 625 21.08 -16.63 2.55
C LEU A 625 21.30 -15.34 3.36
N ILE A 626 21.88 -15.43 4.56
CA ILE A 626 22.19 -14.27 5.41
C ILE A 626 23.25 -13.36 4.75
N CYS A 627 24.27 -13.95 4.12
CA CYS A 627 25.24 -13.21 3.34
C CYS A 627 24.58 -12.47 2.17
N ILE A 628 23.62 -13.10 1.46
CA ILE A 628 22.87 -12.44 0.38
C ILE A 628 21.98 -11.30 0.90
N ASP A 629 21.35 -11.45 2.07
CA ASP A 629 20.56 -10.38 2.71
C ASP A 629 21.41 -9.15 3.06
N SER A 630 22.74 -9.27 3.21
CA SER A 630 23.63 -8.09 3.32
C SER A 630 23.70 -7.22 2.06
N PHE A 631 23.15 -7.68 0.95
CA PHE A 631 23.00 -6.95 -0.30
C PHE A 631 21.54 -6.57 -0.59
N ASN A 632 20.62 -6.87 0.34
CA ASN A 632 19.24 -6.39 0.33
C ASN A 632 19.19 -4.93 0.82
N ILE A 633 19.76 -4.06 -0.01
CA ILE A 633 19.90 -2.61 0.20
C ILE A 633 19.39 -1.87 -1.04
N ASP A 634 19.12 -0.58 -0.92
CA ASP A 634 18.62 0.24 -2.04
C ASP A 634 19.52 0.10 -3.28
N ASP A 635 18.93 0.19 -4.49
CA ASP A 635 19.57 -0.18 -5.77
C ASP A 635 20.92 0.51 -6.04
N VAL A 636 21.17 1.62 -5.35
CA VAL A 636 22.26 2.57 -5.58
C VAL A 636 23.48 2.25 -4.72
N PRO A 637 23.38 2.16 -3.38
CA PRO A 637 24.44 1.53 -2.60
C PRO A 637 24.69 0.08 -3.07
N LEU A 638 23.66 -0.65 -3.50
CA LEU A 638 23.81 -1.97 -4.12
C LEU A 638 24.67 -1.90 -5.39
N ALA A 639 24.42 -0.92 -6.27
CA ALA A 639 25.28 -0.66 -7.40
C ALA A 639 26.72 -0.42 -6.95
N THR A 640 26.99 0.53 -6.05
CA THR A 640 28.36 0.87 -5.59
C THR A 640 29.11 -0.35 -5.04
N VAL A 641 28.47 -1.14 -4.17
CA VAL A 641 29.04 -2.39 -3.64
C VAL A 641 29.49 -3.33 -4.76
N LEU A 642 28.58 -3.59 -5.70
CA LEU A 642 28.81 -4.52 -6.81
C LEU A 642 29.65 -3.91 -7.96
N ALA A 643 30.29 -2.76 -7.74
CA ALA A 643 31.42 -2.30 -8.55
C ALA A 643 32.72 -3.00 -8.13
N SER A 644 32.85 -3.41 -6.87
CA SER A 644 33.98 -4.22 -6.41
C SER A 644 33.85 -5.63 -6.95
N SER A 645 34.88 -6.10 -7.66
CA SER A 645 34.93 -7.48 -8.17
C SER A 645 34.94 -8.53 -7.05
N GLU A 646 35.42 -8.15 -5.86
CA GLU A 646 35.40 -9.00 -4.67
C GLU A 646 33.98 -9.15 -4.14
N GLN A 647 33.31 -8.05 -3.82
CA GLN A 647 31.90 -8.05 -3.35
C GLN A 647 30.95 -8.70 -4.36
N ALA A 648 31.17 -8.45 -5.65
CA ALA A 648 30.47 -9.13 -6.73
C ALA A 648 30.71 -10.66 -6.67
N SER A 649 31.97 -11.11 -6.58
CA SER A 649 32.33 -12.53 -6.50
C SER A 649 31.70 -13.24 -5.31
N ILE A 650 31.75 -12.64 -4.11
CA ILE A 650 31.13 -13.14 -2.88
C ILE A 650 29.67 -13.51 -3.14
N LEU A 651 28.95 -12.63 -3.84
CA LEU A 651 27.53 -12.81 -4.05
C LEU A 651 27.21 -13.86 -5.10
N ILE A 652 28.06 -14.05 -6.12
CA ILE A 652 27.99 -15.24 -6.99
C ILE A 652 28.24 -16.49 -6.14
N GLN A 653 29.22 -16.49 -5.23
CA GLN A 653 29.57 -17.68 -4.47
C GLN A 653 28.43 -18.11 -3.54
N CYS A 654 27.80 -17.16 -2.84
CA CYS A 654 26.58 -17.42 -2.07
C CYS A 654 25.44 -17.88 -2.98
N THR A 655 25.25 -17.24 -4.13
CA THR A 655 24.24 -17.59 -5.13
C THR A 655 24.46 -19.01 -5.68
N ILE A 656 25.67 -19.38 -6.10
CA ILE A 656 26.05 -20.73 -6.56
C ILE A 656 25.88 -21.76 -5.43
N THR A 657 26.12 -21.37 -4.18
CA THR A 657 25.84 -22.23 -3.01
C THR A 657 24.33 -22.49 -2.83
N LEU A 658 23.46 -21.64 -3.37
CA LEU A 658 21.99 -21.85 -3.43
C LEU A 658 21.49 -22.43 -4.78
N LEU A 659 22.23 -22.23 -5.87
CA LEU A 659 21.87 -22.75 -7.20
C LEU A 659 22.22 -24.23 -7.29
N VAL A 660 21.25 -25.04 -7.70
CA VAL A 660 21.46 -26.45 -8.03
C VAL A 660 22.34 -26.55 -9.30
N ASN A 661 23.65 -26.73 -9.11
CA ASN A 661 24.69 -27.05 -10.13
C ASN A 661 25.22 -25.89 -11.04
N GLY A 662 24.98 -24.61 -10.71
CA GLY A 662 25.77 -23.39 -11.07
C GLY A 662 26.21 -23.07 -12.53
N LEU A 663 25.47 -22.22 -13.26
CA LEU A 663 25.87 -21.55 -14.54
C LEU A 663 25.18 -20.17 -14.81
N PRO A 664 25.85 -19.19 -15.49
CA PRO A 664 25.27 -17.92 -16.04
C PRO A 664 25.53 -17.76 -17.58
N LEU A 665 25.36 -16.58 -18.23
CA LEU A 665 24.13 -15.86 -18.66
C LEU A 665 24.38 -15.21 -20.06
N ASP A 666 23.37 -14.64 -20.75
CA ASP A 666 23.43 -14.25 -22.18
C ASP A 666 22.61 -12.98 -22.57
N ARG A 667 22.51 -11.95 -21.68
CA ARG A 667 21.46 -10.90 -21.73
C ARG A 667 21.94 -9.48 -21.34
N LEU A 668 21.17 -8.44 -21.68
CA LEU A 668 21.35 -7.06 -21.19
C LEU A 668 21.09 -6.99 -19.68
N PRO A 669 21.78 -6.14 -18.91
CA PRO A 669 21.53 -6.18 -17.49
C PRO A 669 20.12 -5.76 -17.08
N HIS A 670 19.47 -6.52 -16.20
CA HIS A 670 18.18 -6.18 -15.58
C HIS A 670 18.04 -4.72 -15.13
N LYS A 671 19.08 -4.06 -14.62
CA LYS A 671 19.02 -2.61 -14.32
C LYS A 671 18.79 -1.70 -15.55
N TYR A 672 19.14 -2.14 -16.75
CA TYR A 672 18.69 -1.56 -18.01
C TYR A 672 17.30 -2.10 -18.36
N GLU A 673 17.11 -3.42 -18.35
CA GLU A 673 15.86 -4.02 -18.86
C GLU A 673 14.61 -3.68 -18.05
N ASP A 674 14.74 -3.48 -16.73
CA ASP A 674 13.70 -3.05 -15.80
C ASP A 674 13.60 -1.52 -15.69
N HIS A 675 14.53 -0.76 -16.26
CA HIS A 675 14.45 0.70 -16.35
C HIS A 675 13.17 1.10 -17.09
N ALA A 676 12.38 2.02 -16.54
CA ALA A 676 11.08 2.41 -17.08
C ALA A 676 11.15 2.73 -18.59
N SER A 677 12.08 3.62 -18.97
CA SER A 677 12.33 3.97 -20.37
C SER A 677 12.68 2.78 -21.27
N TYR A 678 13.47 1.80 -20.81
CA TYR A 678 13.81 0.62 -21.63
C TYR A 678 12.59 -0.27 -21.85
N ARG A 679 11.85 -0.60 -20.79
CA ARG A 679 10.65 -1.45 -20.85
C ARG A 679 9.60 -0.92 -21.82
N VAL A 680 9.50 0.41 -21.88
CA VAL A 680 8.56 1.14 -22.74
C VAL A 680 9.09 1.27 -24.17
N LEU A 681 10.41 1.45 -24.36
CA LEU A 681 11.03 1.66 -25.68
C LEU A 681 11.26 0.37 -26.48
N PHE A 682 11.48 -0.77 -25.80
CA PHE A 682 11.80 -2.07 -26.41
C PHE A 682 10.76 -3.16 -26.15
N GLY A 683 9.94 -3.01 -25.11
CA GLY A 683 8.88 -3.97 -24.73
C GLY A 683 9.35 -5.09 -23.81
N ARG A 684 8.45 -5.58 -22.93
CA ARG A 684 8.74 -6.56 -21.86
C ARG A 684 9.23 -7.94 -22.31
N ALA A 685 9.07 -8.30 -23.59
CA ALA A 685 9.42 -9.61 -24.13
C ALA A 685 10.65 -9.59 -25.05
N THR A 686 11.22 -8.41 -25.32
CA THR A 686 12.31 -8.25 -26.28
C THR A 686 13.65 -8.25 -25.55
N THR A 687 14.29 -9.42 -25.47
CA THR A 687 15.67 -9.54 -25.01
C THR A 687 16.62 -9.07 -26.11
N ILE A 688 17.43 -8.04 -25.83
CA ILE A 688 18.45 -7.56 -26.76
C ILE A 688 19.77 -8.23 -26.39
N GLU A 689 20.25 -9.13 -27.24
CA GLU A 689 21.63 -9.64 -27.15
C GLU A 689 22.61 -8.46 -27.26
N VAL A 690 23.56 -8.36 -26.32
CA VAL A 690 24.52 -7.24 -26.27
C VAL A 690 25.97 -7.68 -26.20
N ILE A 691 26.82 -6.74 -26.58
CA ILE A 691 28.28 -6.76 -26.49
C ILE A 691 28.77 -5.43 -25.88
N PRO A 692 30.04 -5.31 -25.46
CA PRO A 692 30.59 -4.02 -25.04
C PRO A 692 30.52 -2.96 -26.16
N SER A 693 30.23 -1.71 -25.80
CA SER A 693 30.19 -0.57 -26.73
C SER A 693 31.51 0.20 -26.79
N ALA A 694 31.83 0.75 -27.97
CA ALA A 694 32.98 1.63 -28.19
C ALA A 694 32.66 3.14 -28.07
N VAL A 695 31.39 3.52 -27.94
CA VAL A 695 30.97 4.93 -27.84
C VAL A 695 31.24 5.47 -26.42
N PRO A 696 32.01 6.56 -26.25
CA PRO A 696 32.26 7.14 -24.93
C PRO A 696 30.98 7.47 -24.16
N GLY A 697 30.90 7.00 -22.92
CA GLY A 697 29.72 7.16 -22.05
C GLY A 697 28.68 6.03 -22.15
N LEU A 698 28.70 5.21 -23.20
CA LEU A 698 27.72 4.14 -23.43
C LEU A 698 28.40 2.76 -23.31
N GLN A 699 28.00 1.95 -22.33
CA GLN A 699 28.72 0.72 -21.95
C GLN A 699 28.38 -0.51 -22.81
N PHE A 700 27.17 -0.58 -23.38
CA PHE A 700 26.72 -1.75 -24.15
C PHE A 700 26.26 -1.36 -25.56
N ALA A 701 26.49 -2.23 -26.54
CA ALA A 701 25.98 -2.10 -27.90
C ALA A 701 25.10 -3.32 -28.24
N ALA A 702 24.00 -3.10 -28.97
CA ALA A 702 23.19 -4.20 -29.47
C ALA A 702 23.98 -5.05 -30.47
N LYS A 703 24.05 -6.36 -30.25
CA LYS A 703 24.76 -7.32 -31.13
C LYS A 703 24.12 -7.43 -32.52
N ARG A 704 22.88 -6.99 -32.68
CA ARG A 704 22.12 -6.92 -33.95
C ARG A 704 21.35 -5.60 -34.01
N ARG A 705 21.13 -5.08 -35.23
CA ARG A 705 20.33 -3.85 -35.44
C ARG A 705 18.87 -4.05 -35.01
N TYR A 706 18.32 -3.08 -34.28
CA TYR A 706 16.94 -3.08 -33.82
C TYR A 706 16.11 -2.13 -34.69
N LEU A 707 15.10 -2.64 -35.41
CA LEU A 707 14.28 -1.85 -36.36
C LEU A 707 15.10 -1.02 -37.37
N GLY A 708 16.29 -1.52 -37.74
CA GLY A 708 17.24 -0.85 -38.62
C GLY A 708 18.11 0.23 -37.97
N TYR A 709 17.94 0.49 -36.66
CA TYR A 709 18.84 1.32 -35.87
C TYR A 709 20.01 0.50 -35.34
N GLU A 710 21.19 1.12 -35.30
CA GLU A 710 22.31 0.70 -34.47
C GLU A 710 22.18 1.41 -33.11
N LEU A 711 22.32 0.64 -32.02
CA LEU A 711 21.96 1.08 -30.67
C LEU A 711 23.13 0.93 -29.70
N HIS A 712 23.40 2.02 -28.98
CA HIS A 712 24.32 2.07 -27.88
C HIS A 712 23.58 2.49 -26.61
N PHE A 713 23.82 1.76 -25.52
CA PHE A 713 23.15 1.92 -24.24
C PHE A 713 24.14 2.39 -23.18
N GLY A 714 23.74 3.38 -22.40
CA GLY A 714 24.44 3.81 -21.21
C GLY A 714 23.49 4.06 -20.05
N LEU A 715 24.03 4.08 -18.84
CA LEU A 715 23.37 4.65 -17.67
C LEU A 715 24.23 5.80 -17.15
N SER A 716 23.66 7.00 -17.10
CA SER A 716 24.22 8.12 -16.34
C SER A 716 23.60 8.14 -14.96
N TYR A 717 24.29 8.69 -13.96
CA TYR A 717 23.72 8.93 -12.63
C TYR A 717 23.46 10.44 -12.47
N ARG A 718 22.29 10.80 -11.94
CA ARG A 718 21.98 12.19 -11.59
C ARG A 718 22.79 12.64 -10.38
N GLY A 719 22.72 13.93 -10.07
CA GLY A 719 23.47 14.55 -8.97
C GLY A 719 23.10 14.05 -7.56
N ASP A 720 22.03 13.27 -7.42
CA ASP A 720 21.69 12.53 -6.19
C ASP A 720 22.50 11.23 -6.03
N GLY A 721 23.21 10.81 -7.08
CA GLY A 721 23.87 9.51 -7.19
C GLY A 721 22.90 8.33 -7.27
N THR A 722 21.59 8.56 -7.12
CA THR A 722 20.57 7.53 -6.91
C THR A 722 19.66 7.29 -8.10
N THR A 723 19.26 8.33 -8.82
CA THR A 723 18.47 8.14 -10.03
C THR A 723 19.38 7.97 -11.23
N THR A 724 19.18 6.88 -11.97
CA THR A 724 19.88 6.65 -13.24
C THR A 724 19.07 7.18 -14.42
N ASP A 725 19.74 7.86 -15.33
CA ASP A 725 19.23 8.19 -16.65
C ASP A 725 19.68 7.15 -17.66
N LEU A 726 18.73 6.41 -18.24
CA LEU A 726 18.99 5.59 -19.42
C LEU A 726 19.36 6.48 -20.60
N MET A 727 20.61 6.40 -21.01
CA MET A 727 21.10 6.99 -22.25
C MET A 727 20.93 5.96 -23.37
N VAL A 728 20.24 6.33 -24.45
CA VAL A 728 20.21 5.57 -25.68
C VAL A 728 20.65 6.50 -26.80
N GLN A 729 21.73 6.13 -27.48
CA GLN A 729 22.10 6.73 -28.76
C GLN A 729 21.69 5.77 -29.87
N ALA A 730 20.97 6.30 -30.85
CA ALA A 730 20.44 5.55 -31.97
C ALA A 730 20.88 6.20 -33.29
N SER A 731 21.50 5.42 -34.17
CA SER A 731 21.91 5.88 -35.49
C SER A 731 21.19 5.12 -36.59
N LYS A 732 20.77 5.83 -37.65
CA LYS A 732 20.11 5.24 -38.83
C LYS A 732 20.21 6.18 -40.02
N ASN A 733 20.65 5.65 -41.17
CA ASN A 733 20.78 6.37 -42.44
C ASN A 733 21.59 7.68 -42.33
N GLY A 734 22.63 7.70 -41.49
CA GLY A 734 23.50 8.87 -41.28
C GLY A 734 22.99 9.87 -40.24
N LYS A 735 21.71 9.82 -39.85
CA LYS A 735 21.17 10.63 -38.75
C LYS A 735 21.51 10.04 -37.39
N GLN A 736 21.75 10.92 -36.42
CA GLN A 736 21.98 10.56 -35.02
C GLN A 736 20.90 11.13 -34.10
N TYR A 737 20.42 10.28 -33.20
CA TYR A 737 19.41 10.61 -32.20
C TYR A 737 19.89 10.25 -30.80
N GLU A 738 19.71 11.17 -29.87
CA GLU A 738 19.98 10.94 -28.44
C GLU A 738 18.70 11.05 -27.61
N LEU A 739 18.54 10.10 -26.69
CA LEU A 739 17.40 10.05 -25.80
C LEU A 739 17.52 11.14 -24.72
N VAL A 740 16.59 12.09 -24.74
CA VAL A 740 16.44 13.12 -23.71
C VAL A 740 15.54 12.59 -22.59
N THR A 741 15.89 12.91 -21.35
CA THR A 741 15.21 12.37 -20.17
C THR A 741 13.89 13.10 -19.91
N PRO A 742 12.75 12.39 -19.76
CA PRO A 742 11.43 13.01 -19.63
C PRO A 742 11.30 14.00 -18.46
N GLU A 743 12.08 13.81 -17.40
CA GLU A 743 12.04 14.62 -16.19
C GLU A 743 12.54 16.04 -16.38
N LEU A 744 13.29 16.33 -17.46
CA LEU A 744 13.62 17.71 -17.85
C LEU A 744 12.38 18.54 -18.22
N PHE A 745 11.27 17.88 -18.54
CA PHE A 745 9.99 18.51 -18.90
C PHE A 745 8.97 18.50 -17.77
N CYS A 746 9.21 17.75 -16.69
CA CYS A 746 8.37 17.74 -15.50
C CYS A 746 8.27 19.14 -14.88
N ALA A 747 7.06 19.50 -14.40
CA ALA A 747 6.71 20.83 -13.89
C ALA A 747 6.86 22.03 -14.87
N ILE A 748 7.46 21.83 -16.06
CA ILE A 748 7.47 22.81 -17.15
C ILE A 748 6.25 22.61 -18.05
N TYR A 749 5.98 21.36 -18.43
CA TYR A 749 4.85 20.97 -19.28
C TYR A 749 3.96 19.94 -18.57
N PRO A 750 2.68 19.79 -18.99
CA PRO A 750 1.76 18.80 -18.43
C PRO A 750 2.33 17.37 -18.54
N ALA A 751 2.01 16.53 -17.56
CA ALA A 751 2.57 15.19 -17.38
C ALA A 751 2.42 14.27 -18.59
N ALA A 752 1.38 14.43 -19.42
CA ALA A 752 1.28 13.64 -20.66
C ALA A 752 2.48 13.85 -21.60
N PHE A 753 3.08 15.04 -21.61
CA PHE A 753 4.26 15.35 -22.44
C PHE A 753 5.55 14.71 -21.91
N SER A 754 5.59 14.21 -20.68
CA SER A 754 6.68 13.38 -20.15
C SER A 754 6.31 11.89 -20.04
N GLU A 755 5.02 11.54 -19.91
CA GLU A 755 4.54 10.16 -19.71
C GLU A 755 4.16 9.43 -21.01
N GLU A 756 3.73 10.14 -22.07
CA GLU A 756 3.17 9.53 -23.30
C GLU A 756 4.13 9.61 -24.51
N TYR A 757 5.26 10.30 -24.36
CA TYR A 757 6.22 10.60 -25.42
C TYR A 757 7.63 10.18 -25.03
N PHE A 758 8.40 9.75 -26.02
CA PHE A 758 9.87 9.75 -25.96
C PHE A 758 10.43 10.99 -26.63
N HIS A 759 11.48 11.52 -26.04
CA HIS A 759 12.10 12.77 -26.41
C HIS A 759 13.41 12.46 -27.14
N TRP A 760 13.41 12.55 -28.46
CA TRP A 760 14.62 12.37 -29.25
C TRP A 760 15.19 13.74 -29.61
N TYR A 761 16.42 14.01 -29.17
CA TYR A 761 17.20 15.11 -29.72
C TYR A 761 17.71 14.70 -31.11
N ASP A 762 17.22 15.36 -32.16
CA ASP A 762 17.78 15.25 -33.51
C ASP A 762 18.99 16.20 -33.57
N ILE A 763 20.19 15.62 -33.49
CA ILE A 763 21.45 16.37 -33.37
C ILE A 763 21.68 17.26 -34.60
N ASP A 764 21.29 16.77 -35.78
CA ASP A 764 21.45 17.48 -37.05
C ASP A 764 20.50 18.68 -37.17
N ALA A 765 19.28 18.55 -36.65
CA ALA A 765 18.25 19.60 -36.70
C ALA A 765 18.27 20.56 -35.49
N GLY A 766 18.93 20.20 -34.38
CA GLY A 766 19.01 21.02 -33.17
C GLY A 766 17.68 21.18 -32.42
N VAL A 767 16.80 20.18 -32.50
CA VAL A 767 15.44 20.20 -31.91
C VAL A 767 15.17 18.93 -31.10
N VAL A 768 14.25 19.02 -30.13
CA VAL A 768 13.74 17.84 -29.42
C VAL A 768 12.39 17.44 -30.01
N GLU A 769 12.31 16.24 -30.57
CA GLU A 769 11.09 15.64 -31.07
C GLU A 769 10.40 14.84 -29.96
N PHE A 770 9.17 15.22 -29.63
CA PHE A 770 8.30 14.48 -28.71
C PHE A 770 7.54 13.45 -29.55
N ARG A 771 8.13 12.25 -29.71
CA ARG A 771 7.53 11.14 -30.48
C ARG A 771 6.64 10.28 -29.57
N PRO A 772 5.38 10.00 -29.93
CA PRO A 772 4.51 9.15 -29.11
C PRO A 772 5.14 7.78 -28.86
N ILE A 773 4.98 7.21 -27.66
CA ILE A 773 5.60 5.93 -27.26
C ILE A 773 5.35 4.80 -28.29
N LYS A 774 4.15 4.72 -28.87
CA LYS A 774 3.78 3.70 -29.87
C LYS A 774 4.58 3.80 -31.18
N ASP A 775 5.07 5.00 -31.48
CA ASP A 775 5.75 5.39 -32.72
C ASP A 775 7.15 5.94 -32.43
N ALA A 776 7.75 5.58 -31.29
CA ALA A 776 9.02 6.12 -30.80
C ALA A 776 10.18 6.01 -31.80
N TRP A 777 10.14 4.96 -32.64
CA TRP A 777 11.13 4.62 -33.66
C TRP A 777 10.72 5.02 -35.08
N SER A 778 9.53 5.61 -35.25
CA SER A 778 9.05 6.11 -36.53
C SER A 778 9.70 7.47 -36.82
N GLY A 779 10.18 7.65 -38.06
CA GLY A 779 10.77 8.93 -38.49
C GLY A 779 9.74 10.07 -38.51
N SER A 780 10.21 11.29 -38.30
CA SER A 780 9.38 12.49 -38.18
C SER A 780 8.42 12.68 -39.37
N GLY A 781 7.13 12.67 -39.07
CA GLY A 781 6.07 13.19 -39.93
C GLY A 781 5.59 14.54 -39.41
N SER A 782 4.85 15.31 -40.23
CA SER A 782 4.36 16.66 -39.92
C SER A 782 3.20 16.70 -38.89
N ARG A 783 3.30 15.94 -37.79
CA ARG A 783 2.26 15.76 -36.76
C ARG A 783 2.81 15.65 -35.34
N THR A 784 4.13 15.68 -35.19
CA THR A 784 4.87 15.54 -33.94
C THR A 784 4.93 16.87 -33.19
N TRP A 785 4.93 16.85 -31.85
CA TRP A 785 5.29 18.04 -31.07
C TRP A 785 6.81 18.21 -31.09
N THR A 786 7.28 19.41 -31.41
CA THR A 786 8.72 19.72 -31.51
C THR A 786 9.05 20.92 -30.65
N LEU A 787 10.05 20.76 -29.78
CA LEU A 787 10.61 21.83 -28.98
C LEU A 787 11.67 22.56 -29.82
N ILE A 788 11.37 23.80 -30.19
CA ILE A 788 12.21 24.63 -31.07
C ILE A 788 12.72 25.87 -30.33
N PRO A 789 13.94 26.37 -30.65
CA PRO A 789 14.47 27.58 -30.06
C PRO A 789 13.88 28.84 -30.73
N ASP A 790 13.23 29.73 -29.96
CA ASP A 790 12.87 31.06 -30.43
C ASP A 790 14.04 32.04 -30.27
N GLN A 791 14.74 32.26 -31.40
CA GLN A 791 15.86 33.19 -31.50
C GLN A 791 15.52 34.63 -31.05
N ARG A 792 14.25 35.06 -31.12
CA ARG A 792 13.85 36.42 -30.73
C ARG A 792 13.76 36.63 -29.22
N THR A 793 13.47 35.58 -28.46
CA THR A 793 13.28 35.67 -26.99
C THR A 793 14.31 34.90 -26.19
N ALA A 794 15.22 34.15 -26.86
CA ALA A 794 16.12 33.19 -26.23
C ALA A 794 15.39 32.16 -25.34
N THR A 795 14.14 31.83 -25.69
CA THR A 795 13.33 30.80 -25.02
C THR A 795 13.05 29.63 -25.96
N TRP A 796 12.76 28.46 -25.41
CA TRP A 796 12.27 27.33 -26.19
C TRP A 796 10.74 27.34 -26.22
N ARG A 797 10.15 26.92 -27.34
CA ARG A 797 8.69 26.77 -27.50
C ARG A 797 8.37 25.36 -27.95
N LEU A 798 7.42 24.72 -27.27
CA LEU A 798 6.87 23.45 -27.70
C LEU A 798 5.73 23.72 -28.69
N THR A 799 5.96 23.34 -29.94
CA THR A 799 5.09 23.69 -31.07
C THR A 799 4.64 22.44 -31.83
N LYS A 800 3.45 22.52 -32.42
CA LYS A 800 2.92 21.53 -33.36
C LYS A 800 2.07 22.26 -34.38
N ASP A 801 2.43 22.16 -35.65
CA ASP A 801 1.84 22.98 -36.72
C ASP A 801 1.87 24.48 -36.35
N SER A 802 0.71 25.14 -36.23
CA SER A 802 0.58 26.53 -35.76
C SER A 802 0.21 26.66 -34.27
N GLN A 803 0.16 25.56 -33.52
CA GLN A 803 -0.22 25.52 -32.10
C GLN A 803 1.02 25.64 -31.20
N VAL A 804 0.86 26.31 -30.06
CA VAL A 804 1.90 26.49 -29.03
C VAL A 804 1.35 26.02 -27.69
N LEU A 805 2.02 25.06 -27.05
CA LEU A 805 1.67 24.66 -25.69
C LEU A 805 2.21 25.68 -24.68
N LEU A 806 1.35 26.19 -23.80
CA LEU A 806 1.76 27.07 -22.70
C LEU A 806 2.36 26.26 -21.55
N SER A 807 3.48 26.72 -21.02
CA SER A 807 4.14 26.08 -19.88
C SER A 807 3.32 26.26 -18.58
N LEU A 808 3.38 25.28 -17.69
CA LEU A 808 2.67 25.26 -16.41
C LEU A 808 2.98 26.47 -15.50
N PRO A 809 4.23 27.00 -15.43
CA PRO A 809 4.53 28.15 -14.57
C PRO A 809 3.88 29.48 -15.01
N SER A 810 3.35 29.57 -16.24
CA SER A 810 2.79 30.81 -16.79
C SER A 810 1.58 31.32 -15.99
N ALA A 811 1.39 32.65 -15.96
CA ALA A 811 0.28 33.27 -15.25
C ALA A 811 -1.10 32.83 -15.82
N THR A 812 -1.20 32.77 -17.15
CA THR A 812 -2.40 32.27 -17.85
C THR A 812 -2.68 30.81 -17.49
N SER A 813 -1.65 29.97 -17.43
CA SER A 813 -1.78 28.57 -17.05
C SER A 813 -2.34 28.44 -15.63
N LYS A 814 -1.73 29.11 -14.65
CA LYS A 814 -2.17 29.11 -13.25
C LYS A 814 -3.61 29.58 -13.06
N ALA A 815 -4.04 30.60 -13.81
CA ALA A 815 -5.41 31.11 -13.73
C ALA A 815 -6.42 30.05 -14.22
N LEU A 816 -6.18 29.46 -15.40
CA LEU A 816 -7.08 28.46 -16.00
C LEU A 816 -7.10 27.14 -15.23
N THR A 817 -5.94 26.67 -14.75
CA THR A 817 -5.87 25.46 -13.91
C THR A 817 -6.55 25.64 -12.56
N SER A 818 -6.58 26.85 -11.98
CA SER A 818 -7.28 27.11 -10.71
C SER A 818 -8.80 26.91 -10.82
N ILE A 819 -9.40 27.23 -11.98
CA ILE A 819 -10.83 27.04 -12.26
C ILE A 819 -11.16 25.54 -12.43
N LEU A 820 -10.24 24.79 -13.03
CA LEU A 820 -10.42 23.38 -13.39
C LEU A 820 -9.85 22.39 -12.35
N LEU A 821 -9.25 22.91 -11.27
CA LEU A 821 -8.71 22.14 -10.15
C LEU A 821 -9.70 21.12 -9.53
N PRO A 822 -11.03 21.37 -9.48
CA PRO A 822 -12.00 20.36 -9.02
C PRO A 822 -12.12 19.12 -9.93
N LEU A 823 -11.61 19.18 -11.16
CA LEU A 823 -11.63 18.08 -12.14
C LEU A 823 -10.28 17.38 -12.29
N ALA A 824 -9.19 18.15 -12.33
CA ALA A 824 -7.86 17.63 -12.60
C ALA A 824 -6.78 18.47 -11.91
N ASP A 825 -5.68 17.82 -11.51
CA ASP A 825 -4.47 18.53 -11.09
C ASP A 825 -3.92 19.39 -12.25
N HIS A 826 -3.27 20.51 -11.92
CA HIS A 826 -2.67 21.42 -12.89
C HIS A 826 -1.74 20.72 -13.89
N ASN A 827 -1.02 19.66 -13.51
CA ASN A 827 -0.14 18.90 -14.40
C ASN A 827 -0.91 18.00 -15.41
N ARG A 828 -2.23 17.87 -15.30
CA ARG A 828 -3.08 17.06 -16.19
C ARG A 828 -3.94 17.90 -17.14
N ILE A 829 -3.72 19.21 -17.17
CA ILE A 829 -4.47 20.19 -17.96
C ILE A 829 -3.53 20.76 -19.04
N HIS A 830 -3.88 20.60 -20.31
CA HIS A 830 -3.12 21.14 -21.44
C HIS A 830 -3.72 22.47 -21.83
N ILE A 831 -2.87 23.49 -22.02
CA ILE A 831 -3.32 24.83 -22.39
C ILE A 831 -2.59 25.22 -23.66
N ILE A 832 -3.33 25.22 -24.77
CA ILE A 832 -2.81 25.38 -26.12
C ILE A 832 -3.26 26.75 -26.64
N SER A 833 -2.30 27.57 -27.06
CA SER A 833 -2.55 28.81 -27.77
C SER A 833 -2.50 28.54 -29.28
N GLN A 834 -3.48 29.03 -30.02
CA GLN A 834 -3.54 28.89 -31.47
C GLN A 834 -4.09 30.15 -32.15
N PRO A 835 -3.73 30.42 -33.42
CA PRO A 835 -4.34 31.49 -34.20
C PRO A 835 -5.85 31.30 -34.30
N SER A 836 -6.60 32.36 -34.03
CA SER A 836 -8.04 32.38 -34.22
C SER A 836 -8.39 32.18 -35.69
N GLN A 837 -9.40 31.35 -35.94
CA GLN A 837 -9.99 31.20 -37.27
C GLN A 837 -10.99 32.33 -37.59
N GLN A 838 -11.33 33.18 -36.62
CA GLN A 838 -12.15 34.36 -36.83
C GLN A 838 -11.29 35.45 -37.49
N HIS A 839 -11.49 35.67 -38.79
CA HIS A 839 -10.94 36.84 -39.46
C HIS A 839 -11.43 38.11 -38.77
N SER A 840 -10.50 38.98 -38.39
CA SER A 840 -10.87 40.26 -37.81
C SER A 840 -11.64 41.07 -38.87
N ALA A 841 -12.80 41.61 -38.50
CA ALA A 841 -13.57 42.51 -39.35
C ALA A 841 -12.91 43.90 -39.45
N THR A 842 -11.64 43.93 -39.86
CA THR A 842 -10.84 45.15 -40.03
C THR A 842 -10.44 45.33 -41.48
N THR A 843 -10.44 46.59 -41.92
CA THR A 843 -10.05 47.02 -43.28
C THR A 843 -8.53 47.07 -43.49
N LEU A 844 -7.74 46.50 -42.58
CA LEU A 844 -6.28 46.41 -42.71
C LEU A 844 -5.90 45.28 -43.66
N PRO A 845 -4.84 45.44 -44.49
CA PRO A 845 -4.30 44.36 -45.30
C PRO A 845 -3.94 43.12 -44.46
N LEU A 846 -4.17 41.91 -44.99
CA LEU A 846 -3.97 40.65 -44.25
C LEU A 846 -2.59 40.54 -43.58
N ALA A 847 -1.55 41.09 -44.21
CA ALA A 847 -0.17 41.08 -43.71
C ALA A 847 0.10 42.01 -42.50
N LEU A 848 -0.86 42.87 -42.13
CA LEU A 848 -0.76 43.83 -41.02
C LEU A 848 -1.80 43.61 -39.92
N GLN A 849 -2.68 42.62 -40.06
CA GLN A 849 -3.64 42.27 -39.01
C GLN A 849 -2.92 41.50 -37.88
N PRO A 850 -3.01 41.92 -36.61
CA PRO A 850 -2.49 41.12 -35.51
C PRO A 850 -3.33 39.84 -35.39
N SER A 851 -2.67 38.68 -35.45
CA SER A 851 -3.32 37.39 -35.24
C SER A 851 -4.00 37.36 -33.87
N LEU A 852 -5.33 37.35 -33.85
CA LEU A 852 -6.08 37.07 -32.63
C LEU A 852 -5.71 35.64 -32.17
N LEU A 853 -5.53 35.46 -30.87
CA LEU A 853 -5.24 34.16 -30.28
C LEU A 853 -6.48 33.64 -29.56
N GLU A 854 -6.77 32.36 -29.77
CA GLU A 854 -7.73 31.59 -28.99
C GLU A 854 -6.95 30.65 -28.07
N VAL A 855 -7.50 30.39 -26.88
CA VAL A 855 -6.93 29.42 -25.94
C VAL A 855 -7.83 28.21 -25.85
N GLU A 856 -7.24 27.05 -26.06
CA GLU A 856 -7.85 25.74 -25.91
C GLU A 856 -7.31 25.08 -24.64
N VAL A 857 -8.21 24.57 -23.81
CA VAL A 857 -7.89 23.96 -22.51
C VAL A 857 -8.40 22.53 -22.51
N GLU A 858 -7.50 21.58 -22.76
CA GLU A 858 -7.83 20.16 -22.81
C GLU A 858 -7.52 19.50 -21.45
N ILE A 859 -8.35 18.55 -21.05
CA ILE A 859 -8.10 17.61 -19.96
C ILE A 859 -8.16 16.20 -20.56
N PRO A 860 -7.09 15.70 -21.19
CA PRO A 860 -7.15 14.49 -22.02
C PRO A 860 -7.61 13.25 -21.25
N GLY A 861 -7.21 13.13 -19.98
CA GLY A 861 -7.63 12.04 -19.09
C GLY A 861 -9.14 12.02 -18.77
N LEU A 862 -9.85 13.13 -19.01
CA LEU A 862 -11.31 13.22 -18.91
C LEU A 862 -12.00 13.35 -20.28
N GLN A 863 -11.22 13.43 -21.37
CA GLN A 863 -11.70 13.76 -22.73
C GLN A 863 -12.56 15.03 -22.78
N LEU A 864 -12.21 16.03 -21.96
CA LEU A 864 -12.87 17.34 -21.94
C LEU A 864 -11.99 18.38 -22.61
N CYS A 865 -12.60 19.28 -23.38
CA CYS A 865 -11.96 20.42 -24.00
C CYS A 865 -12.81 21.67 -23.80
N PHE A 866 -12.17 22.74 -23.35
CA PHE A 866 -12.78 24.05 -23.26
C PHE A 866 -12.11 25.04 -24.21
N ARG A 867 -12.86 26.00 -24.72
CA ARG A 867 -12.36 27.11 -25.54
C ARG A 867 -12.63 28.44 -24.85
N LEU A 868 -11.60 29.28 -24.82
CA LEU A 868 -11.71 30.71 -24.54
C LEU A 868 -11.44 31.45 -25.85
N GLU A 869 -12.51 32.00 -26.43
CA GLU A 869 -12.44 32.75 -27.69
C GLU A 869 -11.81 34.14 -27.48
N ALA A 870 -11.21 34.67 -28.55
CA ALA A 870 -10.58 35.98 -28.51
C ALA A 870 -11.58 37.07 -28.06
N LYS A 871 -11.16 37.89 -27.08
CA LYS A 871 -11.97 38.95 -26.44
C LYS A 871 -13.18 38.48 -25.62
N GLN A 872 -13.37 37.18 -25.40
CA GLN A 872 -14.40 36.64 -24.50
C GLN A 872 -13.87 36.40 -23.08
N SER A 873 -14.79 36.16 -22.13
CA SER A 873 -14.46 35.81 -20.73
C SER A 873 -15.09 34.49 -20.25
N GLU A 874 -15.79 33.79 -21.13
CA GLU A 874 -16.46 32.52 -20.82
C GLU A 874 -15.64 31.35 -21.34
N LEU A 875 -15.33 30.40 -20.45
CA LEU A 875 -14.67 29.16 -20.81
C LEU A 875 -15.74 28.13 -21.22
N ARG A 876 -15.93 27.95 -22.54
CA ARG A 876 -17.02 27.18 -23.17
C ARG A 876 -16.60 25.74 -23.42
N SER A 877 -17.44 24.75 -23.09
CA SER A 877 -17.13 23.32 -23.36
C SER A 877 -17.38 22.98 -24.82
N LYS A 878 -16.53 22.14 -25.41
CA LYS A 878 -16.74 21.55 -26.74
C LYS A 878 -17.64 20.31 -26.70
N GLU A 879 -17.55 19.50 -25.65
CA GLU A 879 -18.28 18.25 -25.49
C GLU A 879 -19.75 18.47 -25.10
N PHE A 880 -20.04 19.61 -24.46
CA PHE A 880 -21.37 20.04 -24.09
C PHE A 880 -21.72 21.35 -24.83
N PRO A 881 -22.20 21.27 -26.08
CA PRO A 881 -22.46 22.45 -26.92
C PRO A 881 -23.40 23.45 -26.27
N ASN A 882 -23.10 24.74 -26.49
CA ASN A 882 -23.81 25.86 -25.86
C ASN A 882 -23.72 25.86 -24.32
N THR A 883 -22.67 25.31 -23.72
CA THR A 883 -22.43 25.43 -22.27
C THR A 883 -21.09 26.08 -21.94
N PHE A 884 -21.03 26.73 -20.78
CA PHE A 884 -19.83 27.35 -20.22
C PHE A 884 -19.76 27.08 -18.71
N ILE A 885 -18.59 27.26 -18.10
CA ILE A 885 -18.42 27.05 -16.66
C ILE A 885 -19.27 28.07 -15.88
N ASP A 886 -20.20 27.59 -15.04
CA ASP A 886 -21.04 28.47 -14.24
C ASP A 886 -20.22 29.18 -13.15
N ARG A 887 -20.58 30.43 -12.83
CA ARG A 887 -20.02 31.16 -11.69
C ARG A 887 -20.57 30.64 -10.36
N ASP A 888 -21.79 30.07 -10.35
CA ASP A 888 -22.33 29.32 -9.22
C ASP A 888 -22.04 27.82 -9.38
N GLN A 889 -21.24 27.29 -8.46
CA GLN A 889 -20.84 25.88 -8.43
C GLN A 889 -21.69 25.04 -7.45
N SER A 890 -22.86 25.53 -7.02
CA SER A 890 -23.77 24.85 -6.10
C SER A 890 -24.90 24.06 -6.80
N LEU A 891 -25.13 22.82 -6.34
CA LEU A 891 -26.17 21.92 -6.90
C LEU A 891 -27.35 21.69 -5.92
N GLY A 892 -27.13 21.94 -4.62
CA GLY A 892 -28.09 21.63 -3.55
C GLY A 892 -28.26 20.14 -3.23
N VAL A 893 -27.49 19.27 -3.88
CA VAL A 893 -27.23 17.86 -3.50
C VAL A 893 -25.73 17.60 -3.59
N LEU A 894 -25.29 16.41 -3.14
CA LEU A 894 -23.87 16.06 -3.05
C LEU A 894 -23.09 17.08 -2.20
N VAL A 895 -23.73 17.61 -1.16
CA VAL A 895 -23.14 18.60 -0.25
C VAL A 895 -21.90 17.99 0.41
N GLY A 896 -20.75 18.64 0.22
CA GLY A 896 -19.44 18.14 0.63
C GLY A 896 -18.60 17.46 -0.47
N LEU A 897 -19.17 17.16 -1.66
CA LEU A 897 -18.39 16.64 -2.79
C LEU A 897 -17.53 17.76 -3.40
N GLN A 898 -16.23 17.77 -3.08
CA GLN A 898 -15.29 18.82 -3.53
C GLN A 898 -14.96 18.73 -5.03
N ASN A 899 -14.88 17.52 -5.58
CA ASN A 899 -14.40 17.28 -6.94
C ASN A 899 -15.58 17.30 -7.94
N ARG A 900 -16.02 18.50 -8.34
CA ARG A 900 -17.11 18.71 -9.31
C ARG A 900 -16.96 20.04 -10.05
N LEU A 901 -17.50 20.11 -11.26
CA LEU A 901 -17.64 21.36 -12.03
C LEU A 901 -19.05 21.44 -12.62
N ILE A 902 -19.72 22.58 -12.45
CA ILE A 902 -21.05 22.89 -13.00
C ILE A 902 -20.88 23.70 -14.27
N LEU A 903 -21.59 23.29 -15.32
CA LEU A 903 -21.72 24.02 -16.58
C LEU A 903 -23.13 24.61 -16.68
N ARG A 904 -23.23 25.88 -17.08
CA ARG A 904 -24.49 26.56 -17.41
C ARG A 904 -24.70 26.50 -18.91
N GLN A 905 -25.94 26.28 -19.33
CA GLN A 905 -26.33 26.43 -20.72
C GLN A 905 -26.46 27.92 -21.06
N SER A 906 -25.82 28.35 -22.15
CA SER A 906 -26.02 29.67 -22.74
C SER A 906 -27.50 29.85 -23.05
N GLU A 907 -28.10 30.92 -22.54
CA GLU A 907 -29.40 31.37 -23.02
C GLU A 907 -29.28 31.67 -24.53
N ARG A 908 -30.37 31.40 -25.26
CA ARG A 908 -30.46 31.54 -26.72
C ARG A 908 -30.86 32.95 -27.12
#